data_AF-A0AAU3VZ50-F1
#
_entry.id   AF-A0AAU3VZ50-F1
#
_cell.length_a   1.000
_cell.length_b   1.000
_cell.length_c   1.000
_cell.angle_alpha   90.00
_cell.angle_beta   90.00
_cell.angle_gamma   90.00
#
_symmetry.space_group_name_H-M   'P 1'
#
loop_
_entity.id
_entity.type
_entity.pdbx_description
1 polymer ?
#
loop_
_entity_poly.entity_id
_entity_poly.type
_entity_poly.pdbx_seq_one_letter_code
_entity_poly.pdbx_strand_id
1 'polypeptide(L)'
;MSVHSHSAAHQDAAATPEFPRHVVTAVLVSHDGARWLPEALAGLLGQERPVQNAVAADTGSADDSAQLLTDALGADRVLHLARRTGFGQAVEEATRSASVLTPDDLPYLKRPSGWDPVTRTWRDDAYDMPDLPHGEPEQWLWLLHDDSAPEPDALAQMLRVVENEREVGQEVAVVGPKLRGWYDRRQLLEVGVTIANSGRRWTGLDRREQDQGQHDHVHPVLSVSTAGMLIRRDVFEELGGFDRRLPLMRDDVDLCWRAQTAGHRVLVAPEAVVRHAEAASRERRTVDCVGRTSASPHKVDKAGAVYTLLVNARTAQLPWILIRLVLGTLLRTVAYLVGKVPGQAVDEIRGLLGTLLRPERIIAGRRRRGRPQIDKGELRALFPPPGATVRATVEQVASNFGGSSDPEATAGAGRHGSAVESGPGGDDADFLEIEQFARLKRVARNPGPMLFLVLLFVSLLACRQLLGSGALAGGALLPAPADSSELWSRYLDGWHPVGAGGTQSAPPYLALVALLSSLLLGSTGLAVTVLLVASVPLAGFAAYFASRPLVESRLLRAWASVAYAFLPAATGALAGGRIGTAVLAILLPLIARAGMAASGLTHSSGARGSWRATWAYALLLTFTTAFTPIVWPIALVLGIALLVVRRNEIVAYGLRFLAQLGTPLLILAPWSLTLLPFGFFKEAGLEYGDSAASALDLLGASPGGPGTVSGLMLFGIVLAALAALLRGGRQQSVWVAWAAALVALVFAVLSNSSTWAGPATLVYGLGLLAAAAVGADGARARVAEQSFGWRQPVAALIAFACAAGPLLVAAGWIIGGADGPVERRDPVQVPAFVAEESGTRDQARTLVLDSRSAAKVGYTLVRGSGARLGDAELAAADGANKKLDKVVANLVAGSGADQADELGGFAVRYVLVRKGAPREMSRVLDATPGLTRLSQQDGSALWRVDRQVSRAAIVPKSGDATSIAAGPVELHTTIPAGADGRVLRLADTANEGWTATLDGKPLTRTTVDGWAQGFELPTTGGTLDVTFDAPVSHTAWLWAQGALAVVLVVLALPGRRRDVDDDLPEEQAVPAQDVTGEGRRARRLRAQAEAEAEQAAENAEPTEGADTLPPPEEEVPAAVPQQQAYGEWDTPSYAGADYGTYGGEQYQGQQQYPAGTYEQPYQADPYQSGQYDPYAYGGTTSYDQTYGGQGYDAAGQGYDPAYDPAQPPMPAQPPHGTDSERPDGSQQ
;
A
#
# COMPACT_ATOMS: atom_id res chain seq x y z
N MET A 1 20.95 -6.06 -47.43
CA MET A 1 20.59 -5.65 -48.81
C MET A 1 19.93 -4.28 -48.74
N SER A 2 19.93 -3.50 -49.82
CA SER A 2 19.42 -2.12 -49.83
C SER A 2 17.90 -2.05 -49.96
N VAL A 3 17.25 -1.17 -49.19
CA VAL A 3 15.78 -1.06 -49.06
C VAL A 3 15.14 -0.25 -50.21
N HIS A 4 15.77 -0.22 -51.39
CA HIS A 4 15.39 0.66 -52.51
C HIS A 4 15.11 -0.09 -53.83
N SER A 5 14.90 -1.41 -53.77
CA SER A 5 14.67 -2.27 -54.96
C SER A 5 13.28 -2.90 -55.04
N HIS A 6 12.38 -2.64 -54.09
CA HIS A 6 10.99 -3.12 -54.13
C HIS A 6 10.06 -2.02 -54.65
N SER A 7 9.84 -2.00 -55.98
CA SER A 7 8.72 -1.28 -56.57
C SER A 7 7.41 -1.94 -56.12
N ALA A 8 6.53 -1.17 -55.48
CA ALA A 8 5.36 -1.71 -54.79
C ALA A 8 4.25 -2.24 -55.73
N ALA A 9 3.45 -3.16 -55.20
CA ALA A 9 2.04 -3.41 -55.56
C ALA A 9 1.67 -3.83 -57.00
N HIS A 10 2.61 -4.19 -57.88
CA HIS A 10 2.32 -5.04 -59.05
C HIS A 10 2.57 -6.52 -58.74
N GLN A 11 1.69 -7.10 -57.92
CA GLN A 11 1.55 -8.55 -57.79
C GLN A 11 0.69 -9.08 -58.96
N ASP A 12 1.02 -10.27 -59.45
CA ASP A 12 0.40 -10.83 -60.65
C ASP A 12 -1.03 -11.30 -60.35
N ALA A 13 -2.02 -10.58 -60.86
CA ALA A 13 -3.45 -10.86 -60.63
C ALA A 13 -3.92 -12.21 -61.21
N ALA A 14 -3.08 -12.88 -62.02
CA ALA A 14 -3.34 -14.23 -62.50
C ALA A 14 -2.88 -15.35 -61.51
N ALA A 15 -2.10 -15.02 -60.47
CA ALA A 15 -1.57 -16.01 -59.53
C ALA A 15 -2.57 -16.34 -58.41
N THR A 16 -2.92 -17.62 -58.27
CA THR A 16 -3.80 -18.13 -57.20
C THR A 16 -3.11 -18.07 -55.83
N PRO A 17 -3.60 -17.31 -54.83
CA PRO A 17 -3.00 -17.23 -53.51
C PRO A 17 -3.45 -18.38 -52.58
N GLU A 18 -2.78 -18.55 -51.43
CA GLU A 18 -3.29 -19.44 -50.37
C GLU A 18 -4.65 -18.93 -49.86
N PHE A 19 -5.58 -19.87 -49.63
CA PHE A 19 -7.00 -19.62 -49.37
C PHE A 19 -7.63 -18.67 -50.43
N PRO A 20 -7.72 -19.10 -51.70
CA PRO A 20 -8.09 -18.21 -52.82
C PRO A 20 -9.53 -17.70 -52.76
N ARG A 21 -10.42 -18.40 -52.06
CA ARG A 21 -11.82 -17.99 -51.85
C ARG A 21 -11.97 -16.69 -51.07
N HIS A 22 -11.04 -16.37 -50.17
CA HIS A 22 -11.13 -15.16 -49.35
C HIS A 22 -10.45 -13.97 -50.05
N VAL A 23 -11.19 -12.91 -50.34
CA VAL A 23 -10.70 -11.69 -50.99
C VAL A 23 -10.46 -10.63 -49.92
N VAL A 24 -9.20 -10.30 -49.66
CA VAL A 24 -8.79 -9.43 -48.54
C VAL A 24 -8.45 -8.03 -49.03
N THR A 25 -9.12 -7.03 -48.45
CA THR A 25 -8.78 -5.61 -48.54
C THR A 25 -8.12 -5.14 -47.25
N ALA A 26 -6.85 -4.77 -47.29
CA ALA A 26 -6.20 -4.10 -46.16
C ALA A 26 -6.65 -2.63 -46.05
N VAL A 27 -6.90 -2.17 -44.83
CA VAL A 27 -7.24 -0.79 -44.48
C VAL A 27 -6.29 -0.29 -43.39
N LEU A 28 -5.33 0.54 -43.79
CA LEU A 28 -4.29 1.09 -42.91
C LEU A 28 -4.62 2.54 -42.52
N VAL A 29 -4.82 2.83 -41.24
CA VAL A 29 -5.10 4.20 -40.76
C VAL A 29 -3.86 4.80 -40.11
N SER A 30 -3.51 6.03 -40.48
CA SER A 30 -2.37 6.76 -39.93
C SER A 30 -2.73 8.13 -39.33
N HIS A 31 -1.95 8.54 -38.34
CA HIS A 31 -2.01 9.84 -37.67
C HIS A 31 -0.68 10.11 -36.96
N ASP A 32 0.21 10.95 -37.49
CA ASP A 32 1.55 11.19 -36.89
C ASP A 32 2.30 9.87 -36.57
N GLY A 33 2.44 9.03 -37.59
CA GLY A 33 2.91 7.64 -37.52
C GLY A 33 4.30 7.38 -38.10
N ALA A 34 5.00 8.37 -38.64
CA ALA A 34 6.17 8.17 -39.51
C ALA A 34 7.33 7.38 -38.87
N ARG A 35 7.38 7.36 -37.53
CA ARG A 35 8.33 6.55 -36.74
C ARG A 35 8.12 5.04 -36.88
N TRP A 36 6.88 4.58 -37.01
CA TRP A 36 6.49 3.16 -36.98
C TRP A 36 6.03 2.65 -38.35
N LEU A 37 5.44 3.56 -39.14
CA LEU A 37 4.84 3.29 -40.44
C LEU A 37 5.76 2.53 -41.44
N PRO A 38 7.10 2.76 -41.50
CA PRO A 38 7.97 1.97 -42.37
C PRO A 38 7.99 0.47 -42.05
N GLU A 39 7.95 0.07 -40.77
CA GLU A 39 7.83 -1.35 -40.40
C GLU A 39 6.41 -1.89 -40.63
N ALA A 40 5.38 -1.07 -40.40
CA ALA A 40 3.99 -1.44 -40.66
C ALA A 40 3.74 -1.72 -42.15
N LEU A 41 4.23 -0.85 -43.03
CA LEU A 41 4.17 -1.01 -44.48
C LEU A 41 5.02 -2.19 -44.96
N ALA A 42 6.21 -2.40 -44.39
CA ALA A 42 7.04 -3.56 -44.72
C ALA A 42 6.37 -4.88 -44.34
N GLY A 43 5.72 -4.96 -43.18
CA GLY A 43 4.94 -6.13 -42.76
C GLY A 43 3.73 -6.39 -43.66
N LEU A 44 2.97 -5.34 -44.02
CA LEU A 44 1.81 -5.45 -44.90
C LEU A 44 2.18 -5.87 -46.33
N LEU A 45 3.20 -5.26 -46.92
CA LEU A 45 3.64 -5.56 -48.29
C LEU A 45 4.48 -6.85 -48.38
N GLY A 46 5.05 -7.29 -47.26
CA GLY A 46 5.87 -8.50 -47.13
C GLY A 46 5.10 -9.76 -46.70
N GLN A 47 3.77 -9.76 -46.72
CA GLN A 47 2.98 -10.96 -46.40
C GLN A 47 3.23 -12.10 -47.42
N GLU A 48 3.49 -13.31 -46.93
CA GLU A 48 3.61 -14.54 -47.73
C GLU A 48 2.30 -14.85 -48.47
N ARG A 49 1.16 -14.57 -47.80
CA ARG A 49 -0.16 -14.57 -48.38
C ARG A 49 -0.55 -13.11 -48.72
N PRO A 50 -0.47 -12.67 -49.99
CA PRO A 50 -0.72 -11.28 -50.36
C PRO A 50 -2.20 -10.86 -50.20
N VAL A 51 -2.42 -9.57 -49.97
CA VAL A 51 -3.75 -8.94 -50.00
C VAL A 51 -4.16 -8.60 -51.43
N GLN A 52 -5.45 -8.70 -51.75
CA GLN A 52 -5.97 -8.42 -53.09
C GLN A 52 -6.16 -6.92 -53.31
N ASN A 53 -6.43 -6.17 -52.24
CA ASN A 53 -6.48 -4.71 -52.25
C ASN A 53 -5.82 -4.13 -50.99
N ALA A 54 -5.31 -2.90 -51.08
CA ALA A 54 -4.75 -2.17 -49.94
C ALA A 54 -5.06 -0.68 -50.10
N VAL A 55 -5.73 -0.10 -49.10
CA VAL A 55 -6.12 1.32 -49.05
C VAL A 55 -5.67 1.91 -47.72
N ALA A 56 -5.19 3.15 -47.73
CA ALA A 56 -4.82 3.85 -46.52
C ALA A 56 -5.63 5.13 -46.29
N ALA A 57 -5.75 5.52 -45.02
CA ALA A 57 -6.35 6.78 -44.61
C ALA A 57 -5.40 7.54 -43.67
N ASP A 58 -4.75 8.56 -44.21
CA ASP A 58 -4.06 9.59 -43.43
C ASP A 58 -5.11 10.49 -42.77
N THR A 59 -5.14 10.52 -41.44
CA THR A 59 -6.06 11.38 -40.69
C THR A 59 -5.42 12.71 -40.34
N GLY A 60 -4.85 13.40 -41.33
CA GLY A 60 -4.32 14.76 -41.21
C GLY A 60 -3.04 14.83 -40.38
N SER A 61 -2.09 13.93 -40.69
CA SER A 61 -0.77 13.90 -40.07
C SER A 61 0.00 15.21 -40.32
N ALA A 62 0.92 15.51 -39.41
CA ALA A 62 1.81 16.69 -39.48
C ALA A 62 3.29 16.32 -39.69
N ASP A 63 3.59 15.01 -39.77
CA ASP A 63 4.87 14.42 -40.13
C ASP A 63 4.81 13.78 -41.53
N ASP A 64 5.86 13.05 -41.90
CA ASP A 64 6.01 12.46 -43.24
C ASP A 64 5.09 11.25 -43.51
N SER A 65 4.18 10.89 -42.59
CA SER A 65 3.29 9.72 -42.74
C SER A 65 2.47 9.75 -44.04
N ALA A 66 1.97 10.93 -44.40
CA ALA A 66 1.20 11.16 -45.62
C ALA A 66 2.03 10.86 -46.89
N GLN A 67 3.32 11.23 -46.89
CA GLN A 67 4.23 10.92 -47.98
C GLN A 67 4.58 9.43 -48.00
N LEU A 68 4.95 8.84 -46.85
CA LEU A 68 5.32 7.42 -46.75
C LEU A 68 4.19 6.48 -47.22
N LEU A 69 2.92 6.82 -46.93
CA LEU A 69 1.76 6.11 -47.49
C LEU A 69 1.67 6.26 -49.02
N THR A 70 1.86 7.47 -49.54
CA THR A 70 1.77 7.78 -50.97
C THR A 70 2.88 7.08 -51.77
N ASP A 71 4.11 7.09 -51.26
CA ASP A 71 5.28 6.47 -51.89
C ASP A 71 5.18 4.93 -51.89
N ALA A 72 4.49 4.33 -50.90
CA ALA A 72 4.36 2.87 -50.76
C ALA A 72 3.10 2.26 -51.40
N LEU A 73 1.98 2.99 -51.47
CA LEU A 73 0.69 2.48 -51.97
C LEU A 73 0.19 3.19 -53.24
N GLY A 74 0.78 4.33 -53.61
CA GLY A 74 0.31 5.20 -54.70
C GLY A 74 -0.83 6.13 -54.28
N ALA A 75 -0.82 7.36 -54.79
CA ALA A 75 -1.74 8.43 -54.38
C ALA A 75 -3.23 8.05 -54.50
N ASP A 76 -3.62 7.30 -55.53
CA ASP A 76 -5.01 6.88 -55.76
C ASP A 76 -5.55 5.92 -54.68
N ARG A 77 -4.68 5.37 -53.82
CA ARG A 77 -5.02 4.46 -52.72
C ARG A 77 -4.88 5.10 -51.32
N VAL A 78 -4.60 6.40 -51.24
CA VAL A 78 -4.42 7.14 -49.97
C VAL A 78 -5.46 8.24 -49.81
N LEU A 79 -6.35 8.10 -48.82
CA LEU A 79 -7.28 9.15 -48.43
C LEU A 79 -6.63 10.12 -47.45
N HIS A 80 -6.63 11.43 -47.77
CA HIS A 80 -6.28 12.48 -46.81
C HIS A 80 -7.54 13.04 -46.14
N LEU A 81 -7.69 12.77 -44.85
CA LEU A 81 -8.85 13.12 -44.03
C LEU A 81 -8.50 14.22 -43.04
N ALA A 82 -9.51 14.86 -42.45
CA ALA A 82 -9.28 15.95 -41.49
C ALA A 82 -8.65 15.44 -40.18
N ARG A 83 -7.77 16.23 -39.55
CA ARG A 83 -7.05 15.88 -38.30
C ARG A 83 -7.91 15.50 -37.08
N ARG A 84 -9.22 15.71 -37.14
CA ARG A 84 -10.19 15.30 -36.09
C ARG A 84 -10.95 14.02 -36.41
N THR A 85 -10.63 13.34 -37.52
CA THR A 85 -11.26 12.07 -37.91
C THR A 85 -10.83 10.99 -36.91
N GLY A 86 -11.80 10.28 -36.34
CA GLY A 86 -11.52 9.14 -35.46
C GLY A 86 -11.19 7.88 -36.27
N PHE A 87 -10.47 6.92 -35.66
CA PHE A 87 -10.04 5.68 -36.33
C PHE A 87 -11.19 4.99 -37.05
N GLY A 88 -12.28 4.69 -36.33
CA GLY A 88 -13.45 4.02 -36.92
C GLY A 88 -14.17 4.82 -38.02
N GLN A 89 -14.01 6.15 -38.08
CA GLN A 89 -14.50 6.95 -39.21
C GLN A 89 -13.54 6.90 -40.41
N ALA A 90 -12.23 6.88 -40.17
CA ALA A 90 -11.24 6.72 -41.23
C ALA A 90 -11.39 5.37 -41.95
N VAL A 91 -11.62 4.30 -41.19
CA VAL A 91 -12.00 2.99 -41.74
C VAL A 91 -13.32 3.08 -42.53
N GLU A 92 -14.36 3.73 -42.00
CA GLU A 92 -15.66 3.83 -42.69
C GLU A 92 -15.56 4.53 -44.06
N GLU A 93 -14.72 5.57 -44.18
CA GLU A 93 -14.48 6.25 -45.46
C GLU A 93 -13.57 5.41 -46.39
N ALA A 94 -12.51 4.77 -45.87
CA ALA A 94 -11.59 3.92 -46.65
C ALA A 94 -12.27 2.65 -47.20
N THR A 95 -13.12 1.99 -46.42
CA THR A 95 -13.96 0.86 -46.88
C THR A 95 -14.95 1.30 -47.94
N ARG A 96 -15.42 2.56 -47.90
CA ARG A 96 -16.34 3.12 -48.90
C ARG A 96 -15.63 3.50 -50.21
N SER A 97 -14.37 3.91 -50.17
CA SER A 97 -13.55 4.13 -51.38
C SER A 97 -12.97 2.83 -51.96
N ALA A 98 -12.76 1.81 -51.13
CA ALA A 98 -12.22 0.52 -51.55
C ALA A 98 -13.23 -0.28 -52.38
N SER A 99 -12.94 -0.42 -53.68
CA SER A 99 -13.67 -1.28 -54.62
C SER A 99 -13.79 -2.71 -54.10
N VAL A 100 -15.00 -3.25 -54.15
CA VAL A 100 -15.25 -4.69 -53.97
C VAL A 100 -14.69 -5.39 -55.21
N LEU A 101 -13.66 -6.23 -55.02
CA LEU A 101 -13.05 -6.96 -56.14
C LEU A 101 -13.90 -8.20 -56.47
N THR A 102 -14.25 -8.32 -57.74
CA THR A 102 -15.14 -9.36 -58.27
C THR A 102 -14.34 -10.47 -58.99
N PRO A 103 -14.99 -11.58 -59.38
CA PRO A 103 -14.39 -12.55 -60.30
C PRO A 103 -14.05 -12.00 -61.70
N ASP A 104 -14.49 -10.79 -62.08
CA ASP A 104 -14.01 -10.10 -63.29
C ASP A 104 -12.65 -9.42 -63.05
N ASP A 105 -12.39 -8.93 -61.84
CA ASP A 105 -11.12 -8.30 -61.44
C ASP A 105 -10.03 -9.31 -61.04
N LEU A 106 -10.43 -10.52 -60.63
CA LEU A 106 -9.56 -11.57 -60.09
C LEU A 106 -9.68 -12.86 -60.92
N PRO A 107 -8.94 -13.01 -62.04
CA PRO A 107 -9.06 -14.14 -62.96
C PRO A 107 -8.89 -15.52 -62.31
N TYR A 108 -8.07 -15.64 -61.25
CA TYR A 108 -7.86 -16.91 -60.54
C TYR A 108 -9.09 -17.45 -59.82
N LEU A 109 -10.13 -16.64 -59.59
CA LEU A 109 -11.40 -17.08 -58.99
C LEU A 109 -12.27 -17.89 -59.95
N LYS A 110 -12.04 -17.75 -61.27
CA LYS A 110 -12.82 -18.40 -62.32
C LYS A 110 -12.17 -19.70 -62.79
N ARG A 111 -12.97 -20.59 -63.37
CA ARG A 111 -12.46 -21.70 -64.19
C ARG A 111 -11.49 -21.16 -65.27
N PRO A 112 -10.34 -21.80 -65.51
CA PRO A 112 -9.49 -21.49 -66.65
C PRO A 112 -10.25 -21.65 -67.98
N SER A 113 -9.82 -20.95 -69.03
CA SER A 113 -10.35 -21.21 -70.36
C SER A 113 -9.96 -22.60 -70.83
N GLY A 114 -10.94 -23.40 -71.27
CA GLY A 114 -10.71 -24.75 -71.82
C GLY A 114 -9.81 -24.76 -73.07
N TRP A 115 -9.53 -23.60 -73.67
CA TRP A 115 -8.47 -23.40 -74.65
C TRP A 115 -7.30 -22.66 -74.01
N ASP A 116 -6.10 -23.23 -74.09
CA ASP A 116 -4.85 -22.58 -73.69
C ASP A 116 -4.26 -21.81 -74.90
N PRO A 117 -4.21 -20.46 -74.88
CA PRO A 117 -3.73 -19.68 -76.02
C PRO A 117 -2.21 -19.74 -76.22
N VAL A 118 -1.45 -20.19 -75.21
CA VAL A 118 0.02 -20.25 -75.24
C VAL A 118 0.47 -21.59 -75.82
N THR A 119 -0.06 -22.70 -75.31
CA THR A 119 0.25 -24.05 -75.83
C THR A 119 -0.56 -24.42 -77.07
N ARG A 120 -1.69 -23.73 -77.31
CA ARG A 120 -2.67 -24.03 -78.38
C ARG A 120 -3.27 -25.44 -78.26
N THR A 121 -3.50 -25.88 -77.02
CA THR A 121 -4.16 -27.15 -76.71
C THR A 121 -5.46 -26.91 -75.96
N TRP A 122 -6.41 -27.82 -76.12
CA TRP A 122 -7.56 -27.89 -75.22
C TRP A 122 -7.14 -28.49 -73.87
N ARG A 123 -7.76 -28.01 -72.80
CA ARG A 123 -7.68 -28.50 -71.43
C ARG A 123 -9.03 -29.10 -71.08
N ASP A 124 -9.20 -30.39 -71.35
CA ASP A 124 -10.45 -31.11 -71.07
C ASP A 124 -10.75 -31.11 -69.56
N ASP A 125 -9.71 -31.07 -68.72
CA ASP A 125 -9.73 -30.89 -67.27
C ASP A 125 -10.40 -29.58 -66.81
N ALA A 126 -10.45 -28.54 -67.65
CA ALA A 126 -11.14 -27.28 -67.35
C ALA A 126 -12.62 -27.27 -67.80
N TYR A 127 -13.12 -28.36 -68.40
CA TYR A 127 -14.53 -28.48 -68.79
C TYR A 127 -15.43 -28.94 -67.64
N ASP A 128 -14.93 -29.83 -66.79
CA ASP A 128 -15.64 -30.40 -65.63
C ASP A 128 -15.57 -29.54 -64.35
N MET A 129 -14.76 -28.46 -64.35
CA MET A 129 -14.71 -27.50 -63.24
C MET A 129 -15.95 -26.60 -63.20
N PRO A 130 -16.53 -26.32 -62.01
CA PRO A 130 -17.56 -25.31 -61.86
C PRO A 130 -16.99 -23.90 -62.15
N ASP A 131 -17.84 -22.96 -62.54
CA ASP A 131 -17.40 -21.64 -63.02
C ASP A 131 -16.60 -20.83 -61.99
N LEU A 132 -16.82 -21.08 -60.69
CA LEU A 132 -15.95 -20.68 -59.59
C LEU A 132 -15.37 -21.93 -58.89
N PRO A 133 -14.18 -22.44 -59.29
CA PRO A 133 -13.57 -23.65 -58.71
C PRO A 133 -13.22 -23.53 -57.21
N HIS A 134 -13.19 -22.30 -56.68
CA HIS A 134 -12.96 -22.01 -55.27
C HIS A 134 -14.23 -21.60 -54.52
N GLY A 135 -15.41 -21.65 -55.16
CA GLY A 135 -16.69 -21.19 -54.60
C GLY A 135 -16.85 -19.66 -54.60
N GLU A 136 -17.99 -19.20 -54.07
CA GLU A 136 -18.31 -17.76 -54.00
C GLU A 136 -17.28 -17.00 -53.14
N PRO A 137 -16.74 -15.86 -53.62
CA PRO A 137 -15.67 -15.13 -52.96
C PRO A 137 -16.14 -14.39 -51.72
N GLU A 138 -15.50 -14.67 -50.58
CA GLU A 138 -15.79 -13.98 -49.32
C GLU A 138 -14.95 -12.72 -49.18
N GLN A 139 -15.60 -11.58 -49.00
CA GLN A 139 -14.93 -10.28 -48.89
C GLN A 139 -14.54 -10.01 -47.43
N TRP A 140 -13.25 -9.75 -47.19
CA TRP A 140 -12.70 -9.48 -45.86
C TRP A 140 -12.00 -8.12 -45.82
N LEU A 141 -12.12 -7.43 -44.69
CA LEU A 141 -11.40 -6.22 -44.34
C LEU A 141 -10.32 -6.58 -43.31
N TRP A 142 -9.06 -6.25 -43.59
CA TRP A 142 -7.97 -6.38 -42.62
C TRP A 142 -7.55 -5.00 -42.12
N LEU A 143 -7.87 -4.70 -40.87
CA LEU A 143 -7.63 -3.41 -40.24
C LEU A 143 -6.23 -3.38 -39.61
N LEU A 144 -5.46 -2.34 -39.94
CA LEU A 144 -4.11 -2.10 -39.42
C LEU A 144 -3.97 -0.66 -38.91
N HIS A 145 -3.12 -0.49 -37.90
CA HIS A 145 -2.66 0.80 -37.39
C HIS A 145 -1.29 1.13 -37.98
N ASP A 146 -0.96 2.41 -38.11
CA ASP A 146 0.40 2.84 -38.49
C ASP A 146 1.50 2.45 -37.50
N ASP A 147 1.12 2.07 -36.28
CA ASP A 147 2.00 1.52 -35.24
C ASP A 147 1.75 0.02 -34.95
N SER A 148 1.26 -0.72 -35.96
CA SER A 148 1.17 -2.19 -35.96
C SER A 148 1.89 -2.81 -37.15
N ALA A 149 2.88 -3.68 -36.90
CA ALA A 149 3.67 -4.37 -37.91
C ALA A 149 3.40 -5.88 -37.87
N PRO A 150 2.69 -6.45 -38.88
CA PRO A 150 2.46 -7.88 -38.95
C PRO A 150 3.70 -8.65 -39.38
N GLU A 151 3.90 -9.85 -38.82
CA GLU A 151 4.91 -10.80 -39.29
C GLU A 151 4.44 -11.47 -40.61
N PRO A 152 5.34 -12.02 -41.46
CA PRO A 152 5.03 -12.37 -42.85
C PRO A 152 3.90 -13.38 -43.09
N ASP A 153 3.67 -14.31 -42.17
CA ASP A 153 2.65 -15.36 -42.28
C ASP A 153 1.31 -14.97 -41.63
N ALA A 154 1.22 -13.81 -40.96
CA ALA A 154 0.10 -13.46 -40.09
C ALA A 154 -1.27 -13.54 -40.79
N LEU A 155 -1.39 -13.05 -42.02
CA LEU A 155 -2.65 -13.16 -42.79
C LEU A 155 -2.96 -14.61 -43.20
N ALA A 156 -1.95 -15.42 -43.52
CA ALA A 156 -2.13 -16.84 -43.82
C ALA A 156 -2.68 -17.59 -42.58
N GLN A 157 -2.09 -17.36 -41.41
CA GLN A 157 -2.52 -17.99 -40.16
C GLN A 157 -3.95 -17.60 -39.76
N MET A 158 -4.35 -16.33 -39.95
CA MET A 158 -5.74 -15.90 -39.68
C MET A 158 -6.74 -16.56 -40.63
N LEU A 159 -6.45 -16.65 -41.93
CA LEU A 159 -7.31 -17.31 -42.91
C LEU A 159 -7.36 -18.84 -42.70
N ARG A 160 -6.25 -19.45 -42.27
CA ARG A 160 -6.20 -20.86 -41.86
C ARG A 160 -7.14 -21.16 -40.69
N VAL A 161 -7.24 -20.25 -39.71
CA VAL A 161 -8.23 -20.38 -38.62
C VAL A 161 -9.67 -20.22 -39.11
N VAL A 162 -9.94 -19.33 -40.08
CA VAL A 162 -11.27 -19.20 -40.70
C VAL A 162 -11.69 -20.51 -41.38
N GLU A 163 -10.83 -21.09 -42.23
CA GLU A 163 -11.20 -22.28 -43.00
C GLU A 163 -11.29 -23.53 -42.12
N ASN A 164 -10.38 -23.72 -41.15
CA ASN A 164 -10.46 -24.83 -40.19
C ASN A 164 -11.79 -24.84 -39.40
N GLU A 165 -12.25 -23.67 -38.95
CA GLU A 165 -13.51 -23.55 -38.21
C GLU A 165 -14.73 -23.76 -39.13
N ARG A 166 -14.62 -23.33 -40.40
CA ARG A 166 -15.63 -23.56 -41.44
C ARG A 166 -15.73 -25.05 -41.82
N GLU A 167 -14.64 -25.80 -41.87
CA GLU A 167 -14.66 -27.27 -42.06
C GLU A 167 -15.45 -27.99 -40.95
N VAL A 168 -15.37 -27.48 -39.72
CA VAL A 168 -16.17 -27.95 -38.56
C VAL A 168 -17.59 -27.35 -38.55
N GLY A 169 -17.98 -26.62 -39.60
CA GLY A 169 -19.33 -26.05 -39.79
C GLY A 169 -19.62 -24.80 -38.97
N GLN A 170 -18.60 -24.07 -38.51
CA GLN A 170 -18.75 -22.89 -37.65
C GLN A 170 -18.30 -21.62 -38.38
N GLU A 171 -19.24 -20.76 -38.77
CA GLU A 171 -18.89 -19.47 -39.39
C GLU A 171 -18.20 -18.53 -38.39
N VAL A 172 -17.08 -17.95 -38.82
CA VAL A 172 -16.32 -16.93 -38.10
C VAL A 172 -16.50 -15.60 -38.83
N ALA A 173 -16.77 -14.52 -38.09
CA ALA A 173 -16.88 -13.19 -38.69
C ALA A 173 -15.71 -12.26 -38.36
N VAL A 174 -15.02 -12.50 -37.25
CA VAL A 174 -13.85 -11.72 -36.83
C VAL A 174 -12.77 -12.65 -36.31
N VAL A 175 -11.56 -12.49 -36.84
CA VAL A 175 -10.32 -13.08 -36.33
C VAL A 175 -9.37 -11.95 -35.97
N GLY A 176 -8.52 -12.16 -34.97
CA GLY A 176 -7.41 -11.25 -34.70
C GLY A 176 -6.15 -11.95 -34.19
N PRO A 177 -4.98 -11.31 -34.34
CA PRO A 177 -3.68 -11.88 -34.03
C PRO A 177 -3.30 -11.80 -32.54
N LYS A 178 -2.25 -12.54 -32.18
CA LYS A 178 -1.45 -12.36 -30.97
C LYS A 178 -0.62 -11.08 -31.08
N LEU A 179 -0.88 -10.10 -30.20
CA LEU A 179 -0.14 -8.84 -30.16
C LEU A 179 1.08 -8.94 -29.24
N ARG A 180 2.27 -8.63 -29.78
CA ARG A 180 3.54 -8.56 -29.03
C ARG A 180 4.11 -7.14 -28.98
N GLY A 181 5.03 -6.91 -28.04
CA GLY A 181 5.73 -5.64 -27.86
C GLY A 181 6.54 -5.23 -29.09
N TRP A 182 6.56 -3.92 -29.39
CA TRP A 182 7.36 -3.38 -30.50
C TRP A 182 8.87 -3.58 -30.32
N TYR A 183 9.37 -3.31 -29.11
CA TYR A 183 10.79 -3.42 -28.76
C TYR A 183 11.12 -4.80 -28.18
N ASP A 184 10.47 -5.19 -27.07
CA ASP A 184 10.50 -6.57 -26.59
C ASP A 184 9.56 -7.44 -27.43
N ARG A 185 10.12 -8.12 -28.43
CA ARG A 185 9.40 -9.03 -29.33
C ARG A 185 8.91 -10.32 -28.66
N ARG A 186 9.16 -10.54 -27.37
CA ARG A 186 8.61 -11.66 -26.57
C ARG A 186 7.57 -11.19 -25.54
N GLN A 187 7.53 -9.91 -25.18
CA GLN A 187 6.46 -9.37 -24.35
C GLN A 187 5.09 -9.56 -25.03
N LEU A 188 4.16 -10.23 -24.36
CA LEU A 188 2.76 -10.28 -24.77
C LEU A 188 2.05 -8.98 -24.39
N LEU A 189 1.27 -8.44 -25.32
CA LEU A 189 0.39 -7.29 -25.08
C LEU A 189 -1.07 -7.75 -24.94
N GLU A 190 -1.58 -8.45 -25.96
CA GLU A 190 -2.96 -8.94 -26.02
C GLU A 190 -3.03 -10.27 -26.77
N VAL A 191 -3.83 -11.23 -26.27
CA VAL A 191 -4.18 -12.48 -26.99
C VAL A 191 -5.71 -12.58 -27.00
N GLY A 192 -6.33 -11.62 -27.68
CA GLY A 192 -7.73 -11.27 -27.46
C GLY A 192 -7.95 -10.41 -26.21
N VAL A 193 -9.15 -9.84 -26.11
CA VAL A 193 -9.49 -8.79 -25.13
C VAL A 193 -10.94 -8.95 -24.66
N THR A 194 -11.16 -8.68 -23.38
CA THR A 194 -12.49 -8.51 -22.78
C THR A 194 -12.56 -7.27 -21.90
N ILE A 195 -13.77 -6.92 -21.44
CA ILE A 195 -14.02 -5.75 -20.58
C ILE A 195 -14.44 -6.17 -19.18
N ALA A 196 -13.70 -5.70 -18.19
CA ALA A 196 -14.05 -5.87 -16.80
C ALA A 196 -15.42 -5.23 -16.49
N ASN A 197 -16.14 -5.81 -15.52
CA ASN A 197 -17.31 -5.19 -14.88
C ASN A 197 -17.04 -3.81 -14.22
N SER A 198 -15.82 -3.26 -14.32
CA SER A 198 -15.39 -1.93 -13.89
C SER A 198 -14.90 -1.04 -15.05
N GLY A 199 -15.17 -1.43 -16.30
CA GLY A 199 -14.79 -0.73 -17.53
C GLY A 199 -13.33 -0.96 -17.98
N ARG A 200 -12.46 -1.46 -17.11
CA ARG A 200 -11.04 -1.70 -17.45
C ARG A 200 -10.91 -2.72 -18.60
N ARG A 201 -10.05 -2.43 -19.58
CA ARG A 201 -9.58 -3.40 -20.59
C ARG A 201 -8.91 -4.57 -19.86
N TRP A 202 -9.19 -5.80 -20.27
CA TRP A 202 -8.70 -7.02 -19.63
C TRP A 202 -8.24 -8.00 -20.70
N THR A 203 -6.93 -8.20 -20.79
CA THR A 203 -6.25 -9.08 -21.76
C THR A 203 -6.05 -10.50 -21.22
N GLY A 204 -6.30 -10.74 -19.93
CA GLY A 204 -6.00 -12.00 -19.25
C GLY A 204 -4.55 -12.14 -18.76
N LEU A 205 -3.63 -11.37 -19.34
CA LEU A 205 -2.18 -11.47 -19.14
C LEU A 205 -1.67 -10.82 -17.85
N ASP A 206 -0.55 -11.33 -17.33
CA ASP A 206 0.23 -10.75 -16.25
C ASP A 206 1.13 -9.58 -16.73
N ARG A 207 1.66 -8.77 -15.80
CA ARG A 207 2.44 -7.57 -16.18
C ARG A 207 3.80 -7.95 -16.79
N ARG A 208 4.03 -7.51 -18.04
CA ARG A 208 5.20 -7.87 -18.87
C ARG A 208 5.35 -9.40 -19.03
N GLU A 209 4.24 -10.12 -19.13
CA GLU A 209 4.22 -11.55 -19.43
C GLU A 209 4.99 -11.84 -20.74
N GLN A 210 5.75 -12.93 -20.74
CA GLN A 210 6.65 -13.32 -21.83
C GLN A 210 6.06 -14.51 -22.58
N ASP A 211 6.06 -14.43 -23.90
CA ASP A 211 5.58 -15.48 -24.78
C ASP A 211 6.53 -16.70 -24.76
N GLN A 212 5.98 -17.82 -24.32
CA GLN A 212 6.58 -19.14 -24.23
C GLN A 212 5.63 -20.20 -24.83
N GLY A 213 4.68 -19.78 -25.68
CA GLY A 213 3.65 -20.64 -26.27
C GLY A 213 2.43 -20.91 -25.38
N GLN A 214 2.34 -20.31 -24.19
CA GLN A 214 1.31 -20.62 -23.20
C GLN A 214 -0.12 -20.16 -23.57
N HIS A 215 -0.28 -19.35 -24.62
CA HIS A 215 -1.59 -18.91 -25.15
C HIS A 215 -1.84 -19.38 -26.59
N ASP A 216 -1.12 -20.38 -27.08
CA ASP A 216 -1.10 -20.75 -28.50
C ASP A 216 -2.21 -21.74 -28.87
N HIS A 217 -3.42 -21.43 -28.38
CA HIS A 217 -4.66 -22.16 -28.66
C HIS A 217 -5.73 -21.21 -29.21
N VAL A 218 -6.31 -21.57 -30.36
CA VAL A 218 -7.47 -20.87 -30.94
C VAL A 218 -8.64 -20.96 -29.96
N HIS A 219 -9.24 -19.82 -29.61
CA HIS A 219 -10.37 -19.78 -28.69
C HIS A 219 -11.29 -18.56 -28.93
N PRO A 220 -12.57 -18.64 -28.53
CA PRO A 220 -13.50 -17.52 -28.66
C PRO A 220 -13.24 -16.43 -27.61
N VAL A 221 -13.28 -15.18 -28.05
CA VAL A 221 -13.00 -13.99 -27.22
C VAL A 221 -14.10 -12.95 -27.38
N LEU A 222 -14.24 -12.02 -26.41
CA LEU A 222 -15.22 -10.93 -26.52
C LEU A 222 -14.83 -9.94 -27.63
N SER A 223 -13.53 -9.71 -27.81
CA SER A 223 -12.96 -8.78 -28.76
C SER A 223 -11.54 -9.18 -29.16
N VAL A 224 -11.15 -8.76 -30.35
CA VAL A 224 -9.74 -8.62 -30.75
C VAL A 224 -9.44 -7.14 -30.98
N SER A 225 -8.16 -6.78 -31.10
CA SER A 225 -7.74 -5.39 -31.33
C SER A 225 -7.84 -5.00 -32.80
N THR A 226 -8.22 -3.76 -33.06
CA THR A 226 -8.20 -3.15 -34.41
C THR A 226 -6.80 -2.97 -35.00
N ALA A 227 -5.74 -3.18 -34.22
CA ALA A 227 -4.34 -3.17 -34.67
C ALA A 227 -3.97 -4.38 -35.57
N GLY A 228 -4.89 -5.32 -35.79
CA GLY A 228 -4.70 -6.42 -36.75
C GLY A 228 -5.99 -7.16 -37.11
N MET A 229 -7.16 -6.54 -36.91
CA MET A 229 -8.46 -7.21 -36.97
C MET A 229 -8.81 -7.61 -38.41
N LEU A 230 -9.04 -8.90 -38.64
CA LEU A 230 -9.59 -9.44 -39.88
C LEU A 230 -11.10 -9.66 -39.69
N ILE A 231 -11.94 -8.93 -40.42
CA ILE A 231 -13.42 -8.96 -40.28
C ILE A 231 -14.10 -9.12 -41.64
N ARG A 232 -15.14 -9.96 -41.72
CA ARG A 232 -15.94 -10.08 -42.95
C ARG A 232 -16.62 -8.75 -43.28
N ARG A 233 -16.55 -8.35 -44.55
CA ARG A 233 -17.07 -7.07 -45.05
C ARG A 233 -18.59 -6.98 -44.91
N ASP A 234 -19.30 -8.07 -45.19
CA ASP A 234 -20.76 -8.15 -45.04
C ASP A 234 -21.21 -7.94 -43.59
N VAL A 235 -20.55 -8.60 -42.63
CA VAL A 235 -20.83 -8.41 -41.20
C VAL A 235 -20.43 -7.01 -40.70
N PHE A 236 -19.34 -6.43 -41.19
CA PHE A 236 -18.98 -5.04 -40.87
C PHE A 236 -20.04 -4.04 -41.35
N GLU A 237 -20.57 -4.25 -42.55
CA GLU A 237 -21.63 -3.41 -43.15
C GLU A 237 -23.00 -3.66 -42.47
N GLU A 238 -23.37 -4.91 -42.14
CA GLU A 238 -24.59 -5.26 -41.39
C GLU A 238 -24.63 -4.60 -40.00
N LEU A 239 -23.53 -4.70 -39.25
CA LEU A 239 -23.41 -4.13 -37.90
C LEU A 239 -23.35 -2.60 -37.92
N GLY A 240 -23.21 -1.97 -39.10
CA GLY A 240 -23.11 -0.53 -39.29
C GLY A 240 -21.77 0.07 -38.88
N GLY A 241 -20.67 -0.68 -39.04
CA GLY A 241 -19.31 -0.24 -38.76
C GLY A 241 -19.03 0.13 -37.30
N PHE A 242 -18.14 1.09 -37.05
CA PHE A 242 -17.82 1.57 -35.70
C PHE A 242 -18.83 2.62 -35.19
N ASP A 243 -19.17 2.61 -33.90
CA ASP A 243 -20.00 3.67 -33.33
C ASP A 243 -19.19 4.97 -33.27
N ARG A 244 -19.53 5.96 -34.12
CA ARG A 244 -18.87 7.27 -34.21
C ARG A 244 -18.83 8.10 -32.90
N ARG A 245 -19.36 7.59 -31.78
CA ARG A 245 -19.16 8.14 -30.42
C ARG A 245 -17.93 7.59 -29.69
N LEU A 246 -17.28 6.57 -30.24
CA LEU A 246 -16.03 5.96 -29.81
C LEU A 246 -14.97 6.25 -30.90
N PRO A 247 -14.23 7.37 -30.82
CA PRO A 247 -13.42 7.86 -31.94
C PRO A 247 -11.98 7.30 -32.00
N LEU A 248 -11.57 6.44 -31.05
CA LEU A 248 -10.20 5.89 -30.98
C LEU A 248 -10.03 4.70 -30.01
N MET A 249 -10.93 4.55 -29.03
CA MET A 249 -10.78 3.55 -27.96
C MET A 249 -12.10 2.90 -27.59
N ARG A 250 -12.08 1.57 -27.42
CA ARG A 250 -13.22 0.70 -27.07
C ARG A 250 -14.30 0.57 -28.16
N ASP A 251 -14.04 1.15 -29.31
CA ASP A 251 -14.66 0.89 -30.61
C ASP A 251 -14.42 -0.55 -31.06
N ASP A 252 -13.24 -1.11 -30.80
CA ASP A 252 -12.93 -2.53 -30.95
C ASP A 252 -13.88 -3.43 -30.13
N VAL A 253 -13.92 -3.24 -28.82
CA VAL A 253 -14.79 -4.00 -27.90
C VAL A 253 -16.27 -3.77 -28.19
N ASP A 254 -16.66 -2.59 -28.68
CA ASP A 254 -18.06 -2.32 -29.06
C ASP A 254 -18.50 -2.99 -30.37
N LEU A 255 -17.58 -3.14 -31.33
CA LEU A 255 -17.84 -3.84 -32.59
C LEU A 255 -17.89 -5.35 -32.37
N CYS A 256 -16.89 -5.93 -31.71
CA CYS A 256 -16.86 -7.37 -31.47
C CYS A 256 -17.96 -7.84 -30.50
N TRP A 257 -18.29 -7.06 -29.45
CA TRP A 257 -19.45 -7.38 -28.60
C TRP A 257 -20.77 -7.26 -29.39
N ARG A 258 -20.88 -6.36 -30.38
CA ARG A 258 -22.02 -6.36 -31.31
C ARG A 258 -22.07 -7.62 -32.17
N ALA A 259 -20.95 -8.05 -32.75
CA ALA A 259 -20.87 -9.27 -33.56
C ALA A 259 -21.31 -10.51 -32.75
N GLN A 260 -20.73 -10.70 -31.57
CA GLN A 260 -21.14 -11.73 -30.60
C GLN A 260 -22.63 -11.62 -30.21
N THR A 261 -23.16 -10.40 -30.04
CA THR A 261 -24.59 -10.19 -29.72
C THR A 261 -25.51 -10.52 -30.90
N ALA A 262 -25.03 -10.40 -32.14
CA ALA A 262 -25.76 -10.67 -33.36
C ALA A 262 -25.74 -12.15 -33.79
N GLY A 263 -24.89 -12.99 -33.19
CA GLY A 263 -24.78 -14.42 -33.52
C GLY A 263 -23.41 -14.85 -34.08
N HIS A 264 -22.52 -13.91 -34.39
CA HIS A 264 -21.25 -14.22 -35.05
C HIS A 264 -20.11 -14.48 -34.05
N ARG A 265 -19.24 -15.43 -34.40
CA ARG A 265 -18.07 -15.80 -33.60
C ARG A 265 -16.90 -14.85 -33.85
N VAL A 266 -16.22 -14.49 -32.75
CA VAL A 266 -14.99 -13.69 -32.70
C VAL A 266 -13.90 -14.56 -32.06
N LEU A 267 -12.83 -14.85 -32.80
CA LEU A 267 -11.74 -15.73 -32.39
C LEU A 267 -10.40 -15.02 -32.34
N VAL A 268 -9.46 -15.54 -31.56
CA VAL A 268 -8.03 -15.23 -31.70
C VAL A 268 -7.32 -16.32 -32.52
N ALA A 269 -6.48 -15.92 -33.47
CA ALA A 269 -5.53 -16.78 -34.16
C ALA A 269 -4.14 -16.52 -33.56
N PRO A 270 -3.66 -17.35 -32.62
CA PRO A 270 -2.46 -17.02 -31.86
C PRO A 270 -1.16 -17.17 -32.66
N GLU A 271 -1.14 -18.03 -33.69
CA GLU A 271 -0.01 -18.15 -34.62
C GLU A 271 0.17 -16.89 -35.48
N ALA A 272 -0.91 -16.14 -35.73
CA ALA A 272 -0.80 -14.84 -36.39
C ALA A 272 -0.20 -13.82 -35.42
N VAL A 273 1.03 -13.38 -35.67
CA VAL A 273 1.73 -12.42 -34.80
C VAL A 273 1.77 -11.02 -35.41
N VAL A 274 1.44 -10.01 -34.59
CA VAL A 274 1.61 -8.59 -34.94
C VAL A 274 2.32 -7.86 -33.81
N ARG A 275 3.34 -7.07 -34.12
CA ARG A 275 4.04 -6.20 -33.17
C ARG A 275 3.34 -4.85 -33.10
N HIS A 276 3.05 -4.34 -31.90
CA HIS A 276 2.31 -3.09 -31.70
C HIS A 276 3.03 -2.15 -30.71
N ALA A 277 3.08 -0.86 -31.04
CA ALA A 277 3.77 0.15 -30.22
C ALA A 277 2.86 0.85 -29.20
N GLU A 278 1.53 0.67 -29.32
CA GLU A 278 0.50 1.24 -28.45
C GLU A 278 0.62 2.78 -28.30
N ALA A 279 0.96 3.47 -29.39
CA ALA A 279 1.43 4.85 -29.36
C ALA A 279 0.43 5.81 -28.67
N ALA A 280 -0.86 5.68 -28.96
CA ALA A 280 -1.90 6.50 -28.36
C ALA A 280 -2.24 6.11 -26.90
N SER A 281 -2.20 4.83 -26.51
CA SER A 281 -2.55 4.41 -25.15
C SER A 281 -1.41 4.62 -24.15
N ARG A 282 -0.15 4.55 -24.61
CA ARG A 282 1.08 4.80 -23.83
C ARG A 282 1.50 6.28 -23.77
N GLU A 283 0.61 7.20 -24.15
CA GLU A 283 0.84 8.66 -24.17
C GLU A 283 2.02 9.11 -25.08
N ARG A 284 2.45 8.25 -26.03
CA ARG A 284 3.52 8.52 -27.01
C ARG A 284 3.04 9.32 -28.23
N ARG A 285 1.72 9.40 -28.43
CA ARG A 285 1.04 10.19 -29.48
C ARG A 285 -0.14 10.95 -28.86
N THR A 286 -0.43 12.16 -29.34
CA THR A 286 -1.55 12.98 -28.85
C THR A 286 -2.90 12.52 -29.43
N VAL A 287 -3.99 12.75 -28.68
CA VAL A 287 -5.35 12.34 -29.11
C VAL A 287 -6.16 13.57 -29.53
N ASP A 288 -6.10 13.89 -30.83
CA ASP A 288 -6.71 15.09 -31.42
C ASP A 288 -8.17 14.90 -31.90
N CYS A 289 -8.64 13.66 -32.06
CA CYS A 289 -10.03 13.37 -32.48
C CYS A 289 -11.10 13.67 -31.41
N VAL A 290 -10.73 14.09 -30.19
CA VAL A 290 -11.65 14.25 -29.04
C VAL A 290 -11.82 15.71 -28.60
N GLY A 291 -12.32 16.56 -29.52
CA GLY A 291 -12.87 17.87 -29.20
C GLY A 291 -12.16 19.04 -29.88
N ARG A 292 -11.85 20.10 -29.12
CA ARG A 292 -11.15 21.30 -29.61
C ARG A 292 -9.68 21.38 -29.22
N THR A 293 -9.30 20.68 -28.15
CA THR A 293 -7.93 20.52 -27.62
C THR A 293 -7.63 19.03 -27.58
N SER A 294 -6.35 18.66 -27.59
CA SER A 294 -5.92 17.29 -27.34
C SER A 294 -6.49 16.77 -26.01
N ALA A 295 -6.79 15.47 -25.96
CA ALA A 295 -7.30 14.80 -24.77
C ALA A 295 -6.25 13.83 -24.20
N SER A 296 -6.23 13.67 -22.88
CA SER A 296 -5.45 12.61 -22.24
C SER A 296 -6.04 11.23 -22.59
N PRO A 297 -5.22 10.25 -23.00
CA PRO A 297 -5.71 8.91 -23.35
C PRO A 297 -6.52 8.26 -22.23
N HIS A 298 -6.13 8.44 -20.97
CA HIS A 298 -6.85 7.91 -19.81
C HIS A 298 -8.31 8.40 -19.71
N LYS A 299 -8.57 9.69 -19.98
CA LYS A 299 -9.92 10.27 -20.04
C LYS A 299 -10.76 9.65 -21.16
N VAL A 300 -10.13 9.37 -22.31
CA VAL A 300 -10.79 8.82 -23.51
C VAL A 300 -11.14 7.35 -23.29
N ASP A 301 -10.19 6.54 -22.81
CA ASP A 301 -10.43 5.14 -22.42
C ASP A 301 -11.57 5.05 -21.40
N LYS A 302 -11.55 5.90 -20.37
CA LYS A 302 -12.59 5.95 -19.34
C LYS A 302 -13.96 6.30 -19.91
N ALA A 303 -14.04 7.34 -20.75
CA ALA A 303 -15.30 7.77 -21.35
C ALA A 303 -15.90 6.67 -22.26
N GLY A 304 -15.05 6.03 -23.07
CA GLY A 304 -15.42 4.90 -23.93
C GLY A 304 -15.86 3.68 -23.14
N ALA A 305 -15.07 3.25 -22.15
CA ALA A 305 -15.39 2.14 -21.26
C ALA A 305 -16.74 2.29 -20.53
N VAL A 306 -17.08 3.51 -20.09
CA VAL A 306 -18.38 3.83 -19.49
C VAL A 306 -19.49 3.77 -20.54
N TYR A 307 -19.25 4.28 -21.76
CA TYR A 307 -20.23 4.24 -22.85
C TYR A 307 -20.52 2.81 -23.31
N THR A 308 -19.49 2.02 -23.67
CA THR A 308 -19.62 0.63 -24.16
C THR A 308 -20.36 -0.26 -23.14
N LEU A 309 -20.07 -0.13 -21.84
CA LEU A 309 -20.84 -0.84 -20.80
C LEU A 309 -22.30 -0.39 -20.72
N LEU A 310 -22.57 0.92 -20.69
CA LEU A 310 -23.94 1.44 -20.53
C LEU A 310 -24.80 1.28 -21.80
N VAL A 311 -24.20 1.09 -22.97
CA VAL A 311 -24.92 0.79 -24.22
C VAL A 311 -25.20 -0.70 -24.38
N ASN A 312 -24.22 -1.58 -24.14
CA ASN A 312 -24.36 -3.01 -24.43
C ASN A 312 -24.95 -3.85 -23.27
N ALA A 313 -25.00 -3.32 -22.03
CA ALA A 313 -25.60 -4.05 -20.90
C ALA A 313 -27.14 -4.20 -20.98
N ARG A 314 -27.70 -5.24 -20.34
CA ARG A 314 -29.17 -5.43 -20.19
C ARG A 314 -29.77 -4.32 -19.33
N THR A 315 -30.92 -3.76 -19.75
CA THR A 315 -31.54 -2.56 -19.13
C THR A 315 -31.79 -2.72 -17.63
N ALA A 316 -32.24 -3.90 -17.17
CA ALA A 316 -32.48 -4.18 -15.76
C ALA A 316 -31.21 -4.15 -14.88
N GLN A 317 -30.01 -4.27 -15.46
CA GLN A 317 -28.74 -4.22 -14.72
C GLN A 317 -28.14 -2.80 -14.65
N LEU A 318 -28.69 -1.83 -15.40
CA LEU A 318 -28.13 -0.48 -15.47
C LEU A 318 -28.00 0.24 -14.11
N PRO A 319 -28.95 0.15 -13.15
CA PRO A 319 -28.78 0.81 -11.85
C PRO A 319 -27.56 0.29 -11.09
N TRP A 320 -27.34 -1.03 -11.09
CA TRP A 320 -26.20 -1.67 -10.45
C TRP A 320 -24.87 -1.38 -11.17
N ILE A 321 -24.88 -1.34 -12.51
CA ILE A 321 -23.70 -0.95 -13.30
C ILE A 321 -23.36 0.53 -13.05
N LEU A 322 -24.35 1.41 -12.99
CA LEU A 322 -24.15 2.84 -12.72
C LEU A 322 -23.56 3.07 -11.32
N ILE A 323 -24.15 2.47 -10.28
CA ILE A 323 -23.63 2.56 -8.89
C ILE A 323 -22.21 2.00 -8.82
N ARG A 324 -21.95 0.85 -9.46
CA ARG A 324 -20.61 0.24 -9.52
C ARG A 324 -19.59 1.12 -10.26
N LEU A 325 -19.98 1.78 -11.35
CA LEU A 325 -19.12 2.69 -12.09
C LEU A 325 -18.83 3.96 -11.29
N VAL A 326 -19.82 4.57 -10.63
CA VAL A 326 -19.62 5.73 -9.75
C VAL A 326 -18.69 5.38 -8.58
N LEU A 327 -19.02 4.34 -7.80
CA LEU A 327 -18.21 3.93 -6.64
C LEU A 327 -16.80 3.50 -7.03
N GLY A 328 -16.66 2.73 -8.13
CA GLY A 328 -15.36 2.32 -8.65
C GLY A 328 -14.52 3.49 -9.17
N THR A 329 -15.15 4.54 -9.70
CA THR A 329 -14.48 5.79 -10.09
C THR A 329 -13.99 6.55 -8.86
N LEU A 330 -14.84 6.73 -7.84
CA LEU A 330 -14.46 7.38 -6.59
C LEU A 330 -13.27 6.69 -5.90
N LEU A 331 -13.34 5.35 -5.77
CA LEU A 331 -12.25 4.55 -5.19
C LEU A 331 -10.94 4.68 -5.99
N ARG A 332 -11.00 4.72 -7.33
CA ARG A 332 -9.83 4.96 -8.18
C ARG A 332 -9.31 6.39 -8.07
N THR A 333 -10.17 7.41 -8.02
CA THR A 333 -9.77 8.81 -7.80
C THR A 333 -8.98 8.92 -6.50
N VAL A 334 -9.47 8.33 -5.40
CA VAL A 334 -8.74 8.27 -4.13
C VAL A 334 -7.41 7.53 -4.29
N ALA A 335 -7.39 6.38 -4.96
CA ALA A 335 -6.15 5.63 -5.21
C ALA A 335 -5.13 6.39 -6.08
N TYR A 336 -5.57 7.20 -7.06
CA TYR A 336 -4.70 8.05 -7.88
C TYR A 336 -4.17 9.25 -7.09
N LEU A 337 -4.98 9.87 -6.22
CA LEU A 337 -4.54 10.94 -5.31
C LEU A 337 -3.51 10.42 -4.30
N VAL A 338 -3.79 9.28 -3.65
CA VAL A 338 -2.86 8.53 -2.78
C VAL A 338 -1.58 8.16 -3.53
N GLY A 339 -1.71 7.72 -4.78
CA GLY A 339 -0.59 7.39 -5.67
C GLY A 339 0.18 8.60 -6.23
N LYS A 340 -0.22 9.84 -5.89
CA LYS A 340 0.38 11.12 -6.35
C LYS A 340 0.23 11.39 -7.85
N VAL A 341 -0.84 10.93 -8.48
CA VAL A 341 -1.16 11.16 -9.90
C VAL A 341 -2.49 11.93 -10.06
N PRO A 342 -2.56 13.21 -9.62
CA PRO A 342 -3.81 13.98 -9.61
C PRO A 342 -4.43 14.20 -11.00
N GLY A 343 -3.62 14.23 -12.06
CA GLY A 343 -4.12 14.30 -13.45
C GLY A 343 -5.02 13.11 -13.78
N GLN A 344 -4.54 11.88 -13.53
CA GLN A 344 -5.34 10.66 -13.75
C GLN A 344 -6.57 10.61 -12.83
N ALA A 345 -6.48 11.11 -11.59
CA ALA A 345 -7.64 11.21 -10.69
C ALA A 345 -8.75 12.13 -11.25
N VAL A 346 -8.36 13.28 -11.80
CA VAL A 346 -9.26 14.25 -12.43
C VAL A 346 -9.82 13.73 -13.76
N ASP A 347 -9.04 12.99 -14.52
CA ASP A 347 -9.44 12.43 -15.81
C ASP A 347 -10.35 11.21 -15.70
N GLU A 348 -10.17 10.38 -14.67
CA GLU A 348 -11.10 9.29 -14.30
C GLU A 348 -12.50 9.86 -13.95
N ILE A 349 -12.56 11.02 -13.27
CA ILE A 349 -13.81 11.78 -13.03
C ILE A 349 -14.36 12.38 -14.33
N ARG A 350 -13.53 13.09 -15.11
CA ARG A 350 -13.97 13.77 -16.35
C ARG A 350 -14.47 12.78 -17.40
N GLY A 351 -13.86 11.60 -17.50
CA GLY A 351 -14.32 10.52 -18.37
C GLY A 351 -15.68 9.97 -17.95
N LEU A 352 -15.89 9.75 -16.64
CA LEU A 352 -17.21 9.34 -16.13
C LEU A 352 -18.28 10.41 -16.38
N LEU A 353 -18.05 11.64 -15.93
CA LEU A 353 -19.02 12.73 -16.03
C LEU A 353 -19.29 13.13 -17.49
N GLY A 354 -18.27 13.11 -18.36
CA GLY A 354 -18.41 13.42 -19.78
C GLY A 354 -19.36 12.49 -20.55
N THR A 355 -19.52 11.26 -20.07
CA THR A 355 -20.50 10.28 -20.59
C THR A 355 -21.83 10.33 -19.83
N LEU A 356 -21.82 10.42 -18.49
CA LEU A 356 -23.06 10.42 -17.68
C LEU A 356 -23.90 11.70 -17.82
N LEU A 357 -23.27 12.88 -18.00
CA LEU A 357 -23.97 14.15 -18.23
C LEU A 357 -24.56 14.29 -19.64
N ARG A 358 -24.51 13.22 -20.44
CA ARG A 358 -25.03 13.14 -21.82
C ARG A 358 -25.88 11.88 -22.03
N PRO A 359 -26.95 11.67 -21.22
CA PRO A 359 -27.75 10.45 -21.26
C PRO A 359 -28.43 10.22 -22.61
N GLU A 360 -28.69 11.27 -23.39
CA GLU A 360 -29.23 11.20 -24.74
C GLU A 360 -28.32 10.41 -25.70
N ARG A 361 -26.99 10.45 -25.49
CA ARG A 361 -26.04 9.65 -26.27
C ARG A 361 -26.16 8.17 -25.96
N ILE A 362 -26.27 7.82 -24.67
CA ILE A 362 -26.43 6.45 -24.20
C ILE A 362 -27.77 5.89 -24.70
N ILE A 363 -28.86 6.64 -24.55
CA ILE A 363 -30.20 6.26 -25.03
C ILE A 363 -30.21 6.09 -26.55
N ALA A 364 -29.56 6.98 -27.31
CA ALA A 364 -29.46 6.87 -28.77
C ALA A 364 -28.57 5.69 -29.22
N GLY A 365 -27.51 5.36 -28.48
CA GLY A 365 -26.72 4.14 -28.69
C GLY A 365 -27.56 2.88 -28.45
N ARG A 366 -28.21 2.79 -27.29
CA ARG A 366 -29.10 1.67 -26.93
C ARG A 366 -30.24 1.46 -27.92
N ARG A 367 -30.86 2.53 -28.44
CA ARG A 367 -31.91 2.46 -29.48
C ARG A 367 -31.40 1.97 -30.84
N ARG A 368 -30.09 1.99 -31.09
CA ARG A 368 -29.45 1.44 -32.30
C ARG A 368 -28.93 0.01 -32.12
N ARG A 369 -28.98 -0.57 -30.91
CA ARG A 369 -28.68 -1.99 -30.69
C ARG A 369 -29.94 -2.80 -31.00
N GLY A 370 -29.76 -3.86 -31.80
CA GLY A 370 -30.82 -4.83 -32.07
C GLY A 370 -31.21 -5.63 -30.83
N ARG A 371 -32.15 -6.57 -31.01
CA ARG A 371 -32.35 -7.63 -30.00
C ARG A 371 -31.15 -8.59 -30.04
N PRO A 372 -30.64 -9.07 -28.90
CA PRO A 372 -29.61 -10.09 -28.89
C PRO A 372 -30.14 -11.39 -29.52
N GLN A 373 -29.33 -12.04 -30.35
CA GLN A 373 -29.62 -13.38 -30.87
C GLN A 373 -29.14 -14.46 -29.88
N ILE A 374 -27.96 -14.27 -29.28
CA ILE A 374 -27.35 -15.17 -28.28
C ILE A 374 -27.85 -14.86 -26.85
N ASP A 375 -28.01 -15.88 -25.98
CA ASP A 375 -28.32 -15.64 -24.57
C ASP A 375 -27.11 -15.17 -23.74
N LYS A 376 -27.38 -14.62 -22.56
CA LYS A 376 -26.41 -14.26 -21.54
C LYS A 376 -25.55 -15.45 -21.08
N GLY A 377 -26.07 -16.68 -21.12
CA GLY A 377 -25.33 -17.89 -20.70
C GLY A 377 -24.01 -18.06 -21.44
N GLU A 378 -24.07 -18.09 -22.77
CA GLU A 378 -22.91 -18.25 -23.66
C GLU A 378 -21.97 -17.04 -23.57
N LEU A 379 -22.50 -15.82 -23.70
CA LEU A 379 -21.71 -14.60 -23.59
C LEU A 379 -20.99 -14.46 -22.24
N ARG A 380 -21.47 -15.08 -21.17
CA ARG A 380 -20.87 -14.98 -19.82
C ARG A 380 -19.47 -15.58 -19.74
N ALA A 381 -19.14 -16.58 -20.56
CA ALA A 381 -17.79 -17.15 -20.62
C ALA A 381 -16.75 -16.13 -21.10
N LEU A 382 -17.16 -15.19 -21.96
CA LEU A 382 -16.29 -14.17 -22.56
C LEU A 382 -15.96 -12.99 -21.61
N PHE A 383 -16.43 -13.00 -20.35
CA PHE A 383 -16.18 -11.94 -19.37
C PHE A 383 -15.36 -12.45 -18.17
N PRO A 384 -14.45 -11.62 -17.60
CA PRO A 384 -13.59 -12.06 -16.52
C PRO A 384 -14.41 -12.40 -15.25
N PRO A 385 -14.06 -13.49 -14.53
CA PRO A 385 -14.86 -14.00 -13.44
C PRO A 385 -15.00 -13.00 -12.27
N PRO A 386 -16.11 -13.08 -11.51
CA PRO A 386 -16.36 -12.15 -10.41
C PRO A 386 -15.21 -12.18 -9.39
N GLY A 387 -14.69 -11.00 -9.05
CA GLY A 387 -13.57 -10.83 -8.12
C GLY A 387 -12.18 -10.77 -8.76
N ALA A 388 -11.95 -11.31 -9.96
CA ALA A 388 -10.61 -11.34 -10.59
C ALA A 388 -9.95 -9.95 -10.68
N THR A 389 -10.72 -8.94 -11.09
CA THR A 389 -10.27 -7.54 -11.18
C THR A 389 -10.00 -6.88 -9.83
N VAL A 390 -10.64 -7.34 -8.75
CA VAL A 390 -10.36 -6.89 -7.38
C VAL A 390 -9.06 -7.53 -6.89
N ARG A 391 -8.93 -8.85 -7.07
CA ARG A 391 -7.73 -9.63 -6.73
C ARG A 391 -6.47 -9.06 -7.40
N ALA A 392 -6.48 -8.87 -8.72
CA ALA A 392 -5.35 -8.28 -9.44
C ALA A 392 -5.01 -6.85 -8.97
N THR A 393 -6.01 -6.07 -8.53
CA THR A 393 -5.77 -4.74 -7.94
C THR A 393 -5.12 -4.86 -6.55
N VAL A 394 -5.55 -5.82 -5.72
CA VAL A 394 -4.96 -6.09 -4.39
C VAL A 394 -3.53 -6.62 -4.53
N GLU A 395 -3.26 -7.52 -5.47
CA GLU A 395 -1.92 -8.05 -5.76
C GLU A 395 -0.98 -6.94 -6.28
N GLN A 396 -1.46 -6.07 -7.17
CA GLN A 396 -0.72 -4.88 -7.63
C GLN A 396 -0.47 -3.87 -6.51
N VAL A 397 -1.40 -3.67 -5.57
CA VAL A 397 -1.19 -2.82 -4.39
C VAL A 397 -0.18 -3.47 -3.44
N ALA A 398 -0.29 -4.79 -3.20
CA ALA A 398 0.61 -5.54 -2.34
C ALA A 398 2.06 -5.53 -2.85
N SER A 399 2.30 -5.62 -4.16
CA SER A 399 3.66 -5.51 -4.74
C SER A 399 4.23 -4.09 -4.68
N ASN A 400 3.39 -3.05 -4.74
CA ASN A 400 3.85 -1.65 -4.54
C ASN A 400 4.23 -1.34 -3.09
N PHE A 401 3.61 -1.98 -2.10
CA PHE A 401 4.00 -1.86 -0.68
C PHE A 401 5.12 -2.85 -0.27
N GLY A 402 5.10 -4.07 -0.82
CA GLY A 402 6.13 -5.09 -0.67
C GLY A 402 7.31 -4.83 -1.60
N GLY A 403 8.13 -3.83 -1.27
CA GLY A 403 9.19 -3.30 -2.13
C GLY A 403 10.06 -4.35 -2.83
N SER A 404 10.34 -4.08 -4.11
CA SER A 404 10.93 -4.98 -5.11
C SER A 404 12.32 -5.54 -4.73
N SER A 405 12.36 -6.71 -4.09
CA SER A 405 13.62 -7.43 -3.81
C SER A 405 13.53 -8.97 -3.74
N ASP A 406 12.41 -9.59 -4.11
CA ASP A 406 12.26 -11.06 -4.16
C ASP A 406 11.79 -11.51 -5.58
N PRO A 407 12.69 -11.67 -6.57
CA PRO A 407 12.32 -12.14 -7.91
C PRO A 407 11.63 -13.52 -7.91
N GLU A 408 12.04 -14.41 -7.00
CA GLU A 408 11.45 -15.74 -6.79
C GLU A 408 9.94 -15.67 -6.44
N ALA A 409 9.52 -14.64 -5.70
CA ALA A 409 8.13 -14.51 -5.28
C ALA A 409 7.18 -14.15 -6.44
N THR A 410 7.69 -13.47 -7.46
CA THR A 410 6.98 -13.19 -8.72
C THR A 410 7.02 -14.38 -9.68
N ALA A 411 8.12 -15.12 -9.78
CA ALA A 411 8.22 -16.29 -10.66
C ALA A 411 7.21 -17.39 -10.30
N GLY A 412 6.93 -17.60 -9.01
CA GLY A 412 5.94 -18.58 -8.53
C GLY A 412 4.47 -18.10 -8.55
N ALA A 413 4.16 -16.98 -9.20
CA ALA A 413 2.81 -16.38 -9.19
C ALA A 413 1.95 -16.72 -10.41
N GLY A 414 2.55 -17.20 -11.51
CA GLY A 414 1.85 -17.49 -12.76
C GLY A 414 0.67 -18.45 -12.60
N ARG A 415 -0.46 -18.10 -13.20
CA ARG A 415 -1.51 -19.06 -13.53
C ARG A 415 -1.14 -19.78 -14.84
N HIS A 416 -1.74 -20.96 -15.06
CA HIS A 416 -1.50 -21.81 -16.23
C HIS A 416 -0.11 -22.45 -16.30
N GLY A 417 0.35 -22.97 -15.15
CA GLY A 417 1.24 -24.12 -15.09
C GLY A 417 0.45 -25.44 -15.08
N SER A 418 -0.38 -25.69 -16.10
CA SER A 418 -0.89 -27.05 -16.36
C SER A 418 0.29 -27.88 -16.84
N ALA A 419 0.62 -28.95 -16.13
CA ALA A 419 1.59 -29.92 -16.64
C ALA A 419 1.06 -30.50 -17.94
N VAL A 420 1.87 -30.44 -19.01
CA VAL A 420 1.57 -31.13 -20.27
C VAL A 420 1.91 -32.61 -20.07
N GLU A 421 1.06 -33.30 -19.32
CA GLU A 421 1.02 -34.75 -19.26
C GLU A 421 -0.13 -35.19 -20.17
N SER A 422 0.22 -35.65 -21.37
CA SER A 422 -0.71 -35.95 -22.45
C SER A 422 -1.48 -37.25 -22.18
N GLY A 423 -2.72 -37.13 -21.71
CA GLY A 423 -3.65 -38.24 -21.48
C GLY A 423 -5.10 -37.84 -21.79
N PRO A 424 -5.87 -38.61 -22.59
CA PRO A 424 -7.21 -38.21 -23.02
C PRO A 424 -8.35 -38.75 -22.15
N GLY A 425 -9.27 -37.86 -21.76
CA GLY A 425 -10.65 -38.18 -21.38
C GLY A 425 -10.92 -38.52 -19.91
N GLY A 426 -12.16 -38.28 -19.48
CA GLY A 426 -12.67 -38.59 -18.14
C GLY A 426 -13.27 -37.36 -17.43
N ASP A 427 -14.42 -37.54 -16.79
CA ASP A 427 -15.12 -36.51 -16.01
C ASP A 427 -14.32 -36.09 -14.77
N ASP A 428 -14.21 -34.78 -14.53
CA ASP A 428 -13.73 -34.27 -13.24
C ASP A 428 -14.32 -32.86 -12.92
N ALA A 429 -15.61 -32.83 -12.56
CA ALA A 429 -16.36 -31.60 -12.31
C ALA A 429 -16.26 -31.06 -10.86
N ASP A 430 -15.64 -31.81 -9.94
CA ASP A 430 -15.73 -31.58 -8.49
C ASP A 430 -14.55 -30.79 -7.87
N PHE A 431 -13.61 -30.30 -8.69
CA PHE A 431 -12.44 -29.55 -8.20
C PHE A 431 -12.72 -28.08 -7.80
N LEU A 432 -13.57 -27.86 -6.79
CA LEU A 432 -13.80 -26.53 -6.18
C LEU A 432 -13.44 -26.41 -4.69
N GLU A 433 -13.29 -27.49 -3.92
CA GLU A 433 -13.06 -27.38 -2.47
C GLU A 433 -11.57 -27.25 -2.06
N ILE A 434 -10.62 -27.66 -2.91
CA ILE A 434 -9.21 -27.84 -2.53
C ILE A 434 -8.39 -26.52 -2.51
N GLU A 435 -8.89 -25.41 -3.08
CA GLU A 435 -8.17 -24.13 -3.09
C GLU A 435 -7.84 -23.60 -1.67
N GLN A 436 -8.61 -23.95 -0.63
CA GLN A 436 -8.36 -23.45 0.74
C GLN A 436 -7.09 -24.05 1.36
N PHE A 437 -6.87 -25.36 1.22
CA PHE A 437 -5.72 -26.05 1.79
C PHE A 437 -4.40 -25.63 1.13
N ALA A 438 -4.40 -25.40 -0.18
CA ALA A 438 -3.24 -24.88 -0.91
C ALA A 438 -2.82 -23.48 -0.41
N ARG A 439 -3.80 -22.60 -0.12
CA ARG A 439 -3.55 -21.26 0.44
C ARG A 439 -2.94 -21.34 1.84
N LEU A 440 -3.47 -22.17 2.74
CA LEU A 440 -2.92 -22.36 4.09
C LEU A 440 -1.48 -22.90 4.05
N LYS A 441 -1.20 -23.89 3.18
CA LYS A 441 0.14 -24.45 2.97
C LYS A 441 1.14 -23.43 2.40
N ARG A 442 0.66 -22.45 1.62
CA ARG A 442 1.46 -21.31 1.12
C ARG A 442 1.76 -20.27 2.21
N VAL A 443 0.79 -19.96 3.09
CA VAL A 443 1.00 -19.07 4.25
C VAL A 443 1.98 -19.68 5.24
N ALA A 444 1.86 -20.97 5.55
CA ALA A 444 2.75 -21.69 6.48
C ALA A 444 4.22 -21.74 6.02
N ARG A 445 4.48 -21.64 4.71
CA ARG A 445 5.85 -21.55 4.16
C ARG A 445 6.48 -20.15 4.29
N ASN A 446 5.70 -19.12 4.63
CA ASN A 446 6.20 -17.76 4.78
C ASN A 446 6.55 -17.44 6.25
N PRO A 447 7.82 -17.21 6.61
CA PRO A 447 8.24 -17.06 8.01
C PRO A 447 7.68 -15.81 8.71
N GLY A 448 7.37 -14.73 7.98
CA GLY A 448 6.83 -13.50 8.56
C GLY A 448 5.42 -13.66 9.14
N PRO A 449 4.42 -14.10 8.34
CA PRO A 449 3.09 -14.43 8.85
C PRO A 449 3.10 -15.53 9.93
N MET A 450 3.93 -16.57 9.77
CA MET A 450 4.04 -17.64 10.78
C MET A 450 4.58 -17.11 12.11
N LEU A 451 5.61 -16.25 12.09
CA LEU A 451 6.13 -15.56 13.27
C LEU A 451 5.05 -14.72 13.97
N PHE A 452 4.24 -13.97 13.22
CA PHE A 452 3.14 -13.19 13.79
C PHE A 452 2.09 -14.10 14.44
N LEU A 453 1.68 -15.18 13.80
CA LEU A 453 0.69 -16.13 14.36
C LEU A 453 1.22 -16.81 15.64
N VAL A 454 2.49 -17.21 15.68
CA VAL A 454 3.12 -17.78 16.87
C VAL A 454 3.20 -16.76 18.01
N LEU A 455 3.68 -15.55 17.74
CA LEU A 455 3.74 -14.48 18.76
C LEU A 455 2.33 -14.06 19.23
N LEU A 456 1.33 -14.09 18.35
CA LEU A 456 -0.06 -13.76 18.68
C LEU A 456 -0.67 -14.83 19.58
N PHE A 457 -0.47 -16.11 19.26
CA PHE A 457 -0.89 -17.23 20.12
C PHE A 457 -0.24 -17.16 21.50
N VAL A 458 1.08 -16.92 21.56
CA VAL A 458 1.81 -16.71 22.82
C VAL A 458 1.26 -15.52 23.60
N SER A 459 0.98 -14.40 22.93
CA SER A 459 0.42 -13.21 23.57
C SER A 459 -0.98 -13.44 24.12
N LEU A 460 -1.87 -14.09 23.36
CA LEU A 460 -3.22 -14.42 23.83
C LEU A 460 -3.20 -15.39 25.02
N LEU A 461 -2.26 -16.35 25.03
CA LEU A 461 -2.10 -17.32 26.13
C LEU A 461 -1.53 -16.67 27.41
N ALA A 462 -0.59 -15.73 27.29
CA ALA A 462 -0.07 -14.96 28.42
C ALA A 462 -1.08 -13.92 28.93
N CYS A 463 -1.73 -13.19 28.02
CA CYS A 463 -2.74 -12.17 28.31
C CYS A 463 -4.13 -12.75 28.63
N ARG A 464 -4.25 -14.06 28.89
CA ARG A 464 -5.52 -14.78 29.13
C ARG A 464 -6.46 -14.12 30.16
N GLN A 465 -5.91 -13.45 31.18
CA GLN A 465 -6.67 -12.73 32.22
C GLN A 465 -7.12 -11.32 31.79
N LEU A 466 -6.55 -10.78 30.71
CA LEU A 466 -6.85 -9.46 30.12
C LEU A 466 -7.87 -9.55 28.97
N LEU A 467 -8.33 -10.75 28.65
CA LEU A 467 -9.38 -11.04 27.66
C LEU A 467 -10.70 -11.28 28.39
N GLY A 468 -11.79 -10.61 27.96
CA GLY A 468 -13.11 -10.74 28.59
C GLY A 468 -13.86 -9.41 28.67
N SER A 469 -14.89 -9.38 29.52
CA SER A 469 -15.70 -8.20 29.83
C SER A 469 -15.00 -7.26 30.84
N GLY A 470 -15.54 -6.05 31.00
CA GLY A 470 -14.93 -4.99 31.81
C GLY A 470 -13.88 -4.17 31.04
N ALA A 471 -13.50 -3.03 31.60
CA ALA A 471 -12.47 -2.16 31.03
C ALA A 471 -11.07 -2.62 31.46
N LEU A 472 -10.08 -2.44 30.57
CA LEU A 472 -8.67 -2.50 30.96
C LEU A 472 -8.34 -1.20 31.70
N ALA A 473 -7.92 -1.32 32.95
CA ALA A 473 -7.47 -0.18 33.75
C ALA A 473 -6.54 -0.66 34.86
N GLY A 474 -5.50 0.13 35.16
CA GLY A 474 -4.50 -0.22 36.16
C GLY A 474 -3.08 0.14 35.73
N GLY A 475 -2.15 0.20 36.69
CA GLY A 475 -0.83 0.78 36.46
C GLY A 475 -0.92 2.23 35.98
N ALA A 476 -0.35 2.51 34.81
CA ALA A 476 -0.45 3.79 34.12
C ALA A 476 -1.78 3.99 33.36
N LEU A 477 -2.60 2.96 33.19
CA LEU A 477 -3.80 2.99 32.35
C LEU A 477 -5.05 3.42 33.13
N LEU A 478 -5.66 4.54 32.74
CA LEU A 478 -7.04 4.87 33.09
C LEU A 478 -8.02 4.13 32.16
N PRO A 479 -9.22 3.76 32.65
CA PRO A 479 -10.24 3.15 31.79
C PRO A 479 -10.59 4.10 30.64
N ALA A 480 -10.69 3.56 29.43
CA ALA A 480 -11.18 4.31 28.28
C ALA A 480 -12.67 4.69 28.47
N PRO A 481 -13.16 5.73 27.76
CA PRO A 481 -14.57 5.90 27.41
C PRO A 481 -15.20 4.65 26.80
N ALA A 482 -16.53 4.62 26.63
CA ALA A 482 -17.19 3.52 25.92
C ALA A 482 -17.08 3.63 24.39
N ASP A 483 -17.20 4.86 23.87
CA ASP A 483 -17.36 5.16 22.44
C ASP A 483 -16.29 6.12 21.91
N SER A 484 -15.96 6.00 20.62
CA SER A 484 -14.96 6.85 19.96
C SER A 484 -15.37 8.32 19.88
N SER A 485 -16.67 8.62 19.94
CA SER A 485 -17.23 9.97 19.99
C SER A 485 -16.77 10.75 21.23
N GLU A 486 -16.70 10.10 22.40
CA GLU A 486 -16.16 10.72 23.61
C GLU A 486 -14.68 11.09 23.45
N LEU A 487 -13.87 10.25 22.80
CA LEU A 487 -12.45 10.58 22.55
C LEU A 487 -12.29 11.70 21.51
N TRP A 488 -13.21 11.80 20.53
CA TRP A 488 -13.20 12.90 19.56
C TRP A 488 -13.61 14.23 20.21
N SER A 489 -14.68 14.28 21.00
CA SER A 489 -15.04 15.51 21.73
C SER A 489 -13.94 15.93 22.70
N ARG A 490 -13.39 14.99 23.50
CA ARG A 490 -12.22 15.20 24.36
C ARG A 490 -10.99 15.80 23.66
N TYR A 491 -10.86 15.67 22.34
CA TYR A 491 -9.76 16.26 21.55
C TYR A 491 -10.14 17.56 20.82
N LEU A 492 -11.41 17.72 20.42
CA LEU A 492 -11.89 18.85 19.62
C LEU A 492 -12.46 20.00 20.47
N ASP A 493 -13.02 19.70 21.63
CA ASP A 493 -13.67 20.68 22.52
C ASP A 493 -12.66 21.72 23.02
N GLY A 494 -13.06 23.00 23.06
CA GLY A 494 -12.21 24.09 23.59
C GLY A 494 -12.23 24.22 25.13
N TRP A 495 -13.08 23.47 25.81
CA TRP A 495 -13.20 23.44 27.27
C TRP A 495 -13.32 21.99 27.75
N HIS A 496 -12.54 21.63 28.76
CA HIS A 496 -12.55 20.29 29.33
C HIS A 496 -13.07 20.34 30.78
N PRO A 497 -14.19 19.66 31.11
CA PRO A 497 -14.78 19.68 32.45
C PRO A 497 -14.05 18.79 33.48
N VAL A 498 -12.72 18.70 33.37
CA VAL A 498 -11.83 17.92 34.25
C VAL A 498 -11.39 18.79 35.42
N GLY A 499 -11.43 18.26 36.65
CA GLY A 499 -11.07 19.04 37.84
C GLY A 499 -11.99 20.26 38.03
N ALA A 500 -11.41 21.45 38.11
CA ALA A 500 -12.13 22.72 38.13
C ALA A 500 -12.56 23.23 36.73
N GLY A 501 -12.12 22.53 35.68
CA GLY A 501 -12.35 22.87 34.28
C GLY A 501 -11.36 23.90 33.73
N GLY A 502 -10.95 23.73 32.48
CA GLY A 502 -9.96 24.59 31.82
C GLY A 502 -9.87 24.40 30.31
N THR A 503 -8.97 25.15 29.69
CA THR A 503 -8.77 25.25 28.22
C THR A 503 -7.41 24.67 27.79
N GLN A 504 -6.94 23.62 28.47
CA GLN A 504 -5.67 22.96 28.17
C GLN A 504 -5.78 22.19 26.85
N SER A 505 -4.69 22.07 26.11
CA SER A 505 -4.69 21.33 24.85
C SER A 505 -4.65 19.82 25.10
N ALA A 506 -5.71 19.13 24.69
CA ALA A 506 -5.84 17.68 24.80
C ALA A 506 -4.63 16.91 24.21
N PRO A 507 -4.15 15.85 24.88
CA PRO A 507 -3.07 15.01 24.36
C PRO A 507 -3.38 14.44 22.97
N PRO A 508 -2.53 14.66 21.94
CA PRO A 508 -2.82 14.21 20.57
C PRO A 508 -2.96 12.70 20.40
N TYR A 509 -2.46 11.88 21.33
CA TYR A 509 -2.72 10.44 21.31
C TYR A 509 -4.21 10.10 21.40
N LEU A 510 -5.04 10.95 22.03
CA LEU A 510 -6.48 10.74 22.12
C LEU A 510 -7.12 10.70 20.73
N ALA A 511 -6.74 11.60 19.81
CA ALA A 511 -7.18 11.57 18.42
C ALA A 511 -6.71 10.31 17.68
N LEU A 512 -5.49 9.83 17.96
CA LEU A 512 -4.94 8.61 17.34
C LEU A 512 -5.65 7.35 17.84
N VAL A 513 -6.01 7.28 19.13
CA VAL A 513 -6.85 6.21 19.68
C VAL A 513 -8.29 6.33 19.17
N ALA A 514 -8.86 7.53 19.06
CA ALA A 514 -10.18 7.79 18.51
C ALA A 514 -10.29 7.34 17.05
N LEU A 515 -9.28 7.63 16.23
CA LEU A 515 -9.15 7.16 14.84
C LEU A 515 -9.17 5.63 14.78
N LEU A 516 -8.34 4.96 15.59
CA LEU A 516 -8.28 3.50 15.64
C LEU A 516 -9.61 2.89 16.13
N SER A 517 -10.25 3.51 17.11
CA SER A 517 -11.55 3.10 17.63
C SER A 517 -12.65 3.26 16.57
N SER A 518 -12.60 4.33 15.79
CA SER A 518 -13.53 4.58 14.68
C SER A 518 -13.40 3.52 13.57
N LEU A 519 -12.18 3.04 13.30
CA LEU A 519 -11.93 1.90 12.39
C LEU A 519 -12.39 0.56 13.00
N LEU A 520 -12.42 0.45 14.33
CA LEU A 520 -12.86 -0.73 15.09
C LEU A 520 -14.32 -0.59 15.55
N LEU A 521 -15.20 -0.15 14.62
CA LEU A 521 -16.65 0.00 14.79
C LEU A 521 -17.07 0.92 15.97
N GLY A 522 -16.23 1.88 16.34
CA GLY A 522 -16.44 2.83 17.43
C GLY A 522 -15.85 2.39 18.79
N SER A 523 -15.46 1.13 18.96
CA SER A 523 -15.10 0.59 20.27
C SER A 523 -13.67 0.96 20.73
N THR A 524 -13.60 1.89 21.66
CA THR A 524 -12.40 2.33 22.39
C THR A 524 -11.80 1.23 23.27
N GLY A 525 -12.64 0.49 23.99
CA GLY A 525 -12.22 -0.64 24.81
C GLY A 525 -11.55 -1.73 23.97
N LEU A 526 -12.07 -1.99 22.76
CA LEU A 526 -11.45 -2.91 21.81
C LEU A 526 -10.14 -2.32 21.26
N ALA A 527 -10.10 -1.05 20.87
CA ALA A 527 -8.88 -0.39 20.38
C ALA A 527 -7.72 -0.44 21.40
N VAL A 528 -7.98 -0.11 22.68
CA VAL A 528 -6.98 -0.20 23.76
C VAL A 528 -6.57 -1.66 24.03
N THR A 529 -7.53 -2.60 23.97
CA THR A 529 -7.23 -4.05 24.08
C THR A 529 -6.29 -4.51 22.97
N VAL A 530 -6.53 -4.10 21.72
CA VAL A 530 -5.69 -4.45 20.57
C VAL A 530 -4.31 -3.79 20.69
N LEU A 531 -4.22 -2.50 21.01
CA LEU A 531 -2.94 -1.81 21.17
C LEU A 531 -2.05 -2.44 22.25
N LEU A 532 -2.64 -2.90 23.36
CA LEU A 532 -1.89 -3.56 24.43
C LEU A 532 -1.63 -5.04 24.11
N VAL A 533 -2.65 -5.89 23.95
CA VAL A 533 -2.48 -7.35 23.79
C VAL A 533 -1.78 -7.72 22.47
N ALA A 534 -1.93 -6.92 21.41
CA ALA A 534 -1.18 -7.15 20.17
C ALA A 534 0.18 -6.42 20.11
N SER A 535 0.60 -5.68 21.14
CA SER A 535 1.89 -4.95 21.14
C SER A 535 3.08 -5.88 20.86
N VAL A 536 3.22 -6.98 21.61
CA VAL A 536 4.28 -7.98 21.45
C VAL A 536 4.32 -8.60 20.04
N PRO A 537 3.23 -9.17 19.48
CA PRO A 537 3.27 -9.72 18.13
C PRO A 537 3.43 -8.67 17.03
N LEU A 538 2.86 -7.46 17.18
CA LEU A 538 3.04 -6.38 16.20
C LEU A 538 4.46 -5.80 16.25
N ALA A 539 5.09 -5.69 17.41
CA ALA A 539 6.50 -5.30 17.58
C ALA A 539 7.44 -6.32 16.91
N GLY A 540 7.23 -7.61 17.15
CA GLY A 540 7.98 -8.67 16.48
C GLY A 540 7.79 -8.69 14.96
N PHE A 541 6.56 -8.50 14.48
CA PHE A 541 6.27 -8.39 13.05
C PHE A 541 6.93 -7.14 12.42
N ALA A 542 6.84 -5.99 13.09
CA ALA A 542 7.50 -4.75 12.66
C ALA A 542 9.03 -4.92 12.60
N ALA A 543 9.64 -5.55 13.60
CA ALA A 543 11.07 -5.89 13.59
C ALA A 543 11.45 -6.84 12.44
N TYR A 544 10.61 -7.82 12.10
CA TYR A 544 10.86 -8.74 10.99
C TYR A 544 10.83 -8.04 9.62
N PHE A 545 9.96 -7.05 9.45
CA PHE A 545 9.90 -6.24 8.23
C PHE A 545 10.97 -5.13 8.21
N ALA A 546 11.32 -4.55 9.36
CA ALA A 546 12.38 -3.56 9.49
C ALA A 546 13.76 -4.15 9.20
N SER A 547 14.05 -5.35 9.69
CA SER A 547 15.36 -6.02 9.58
C SER A 547 15.69 -6.58 8.19
N ARG A 548 14.74 -6.64 7.25
CA ARG A 548 14.96 -7.19 5.88
C ARG A 548 16.21 -6.62 5.16
N PRO A 549 16.50 -5.30 5.17
CA PRO A 549 17.70 -4.74 4.52
C PRO A 549 18.97 -4.83 5.37
N LEU A 550 18.86 -5.26 6.63
CA LEU A 550 19.99 -5.32 7.57
C LEU A 550 20.62 -6.72 7.62
N VAL A 551 19.82 -7.78 7.54
CA VAL A 551 20.27 -9.17 7.73
C VAL A 551 19.65 -10.07 6.66
N GLU A 552 20.49 -10.76 5.88
CA GLU A 552 20.03 -11.62 4.79
C GLU A 552 19.32 -12.87 5.34
N SER A 553 19.90 -13.51 6.36
CA SER A 553 19.39 -14.76 6.96
C SER A 553 17.95 -14.65 7.47
N ARG A 554 17.04 -15.41 6.85
CA ARG A 554 15.60 -15.47 7.21
C ARG A 554 15.39 -15.93 8.67
N LEU A 555 16.26 -16.82 9.18
CA LEU A 555 16.22 -17.34 10.56
C LEU A 555 16.77 -16.33 11.58
N LEU A 556 17.90 -15.66 11.28
CA LEU A 556 18.48 -14.67 12.18
C LEU A 556 17.56 -13.46 12.34
N ARG A 557 16.87 -13.04 11.26
CA ARG A 557 15.78 -12.06 11.33
C ARG A 557 14.63 -12.51 12.23
N ALA A 558 14.21 -13.77 12.16
CA ALA A 558 13.15 -14.29 13.01
C ALA A 558 13.57 -14.29 14.49
N TRP A 559 14.75 -14.79 14.84
CA TRP A 559 15.29 -14.73 16.21
C TRP A 559 15.38 -13.29 16.73
N ALA A 560 15.97 -12.36 15.96
CA ALA A 560 16.11 -10.97 16.40
C ALA A 560 14.76 -10.28 16.60
N SER A 561 13.73 -10.69 15.86
CA SER A 561 12.37 -10.20 15.98
C SER A 561 11.65 -10.73 17.22
N VAL A 562 11.87 -12.02 17.57
CA VAL A 562 11.41 -12.61 18.84
C VAL A 562 12.12 -11.94 20.02
N ALA A 563 13.45 -11.78 19.95
CA ALA A 563 14.23 -11.13 20.98
C ALA A 563 13.85 -9.65 21.19
N TYR A 564 13.43 -8.95 20.13
CA TYR A 564 12.89 -7.60 20.23
C TYR A 564 11.49 -7.57 20.88
N ALA A 565 10.59 -8.47 20.47
CA ALA A 565 9.24 -8.57 21.02
C ALA A 565 9.23 -8.87 22.53
N PHE A 566 10.23 -9.60 23.03
CA PHE A 566 10.42 -9.95 24.43
C PHE A 566 11.48 -9.10 25.17
N LEU A 567 11.78 -7.89 24.70
CA LEU A 567 12.52 -6.93 25.51
C LEU A 567 11.72 -6.56 26.77
N PRO A 568 12.33 -6.47 27.97
CA PRO A 568 11.64 -6.15 29.22
C PRO A 568 10.85 -4.84 29.17
N ALA A 569 11.27 -3.86 28.37
CA ALA A 569 10.51 -2.64 28.14
C ALA A 569 9.18 -2.86 27.43
N ALA A 570 9.07 -3.85 26.53
CA ALA A 570 7.82 -4.20 25.86
C ALA A 570 6.87 -5.00 26.79
N THR A 571 7.38 -6.01 27.49
CA THR A 571 6.58 -6.81 28.43
C THR A 571 6.14 -6.00 29.65
N GLY A 572 7.04 -5.15 30.18
CA GLY A 572 6.75 -4.24 31.29
C GLY A 572 5.82 -3.10 30.89
N ALA A 573 5.84 -2.64 29.63
CA ALA A 573 4.88 -1.66 29.14
C ALA A 573 3.46 -2.22 29.15
N LEU A 574 3.27 -3.46 28.68
CA LEU A 574 2.00 -4.16 28.76
C LEU A 574 1.53 -4.33 30.21
N ALA A 575 2.35 -4.96 31.06
CA ALA A 575 2.00 -5.27 32.44
C ALA A 575 1.74 -4.00 33.27
N GLY A 576 2.45 -2.91 32.97
CA GLY A 576 2.30 -1.60 33.60
C GLY A 576 1.22 -0.70 33.00
N GLY A 577 0.53 -1.10 31.91
CA GLY A 577 -0.54 -0.31 31.28
C GLY A 577 -0.06 0.89 30.46
N ARG A 578 1.21 0.88 30.07
CA ARG A 578 1.92 2.00 29.44
C ARG A 578 1.71 1.97 27.92
N ILE A 579 0.56 2.50 27.50
CA ILE A 579 0.11 2.51 26.10
C ILE A 579 1.10 3.21 25.16
N GLY A 580 1.84 4.22 25.65
CA GLY A 580 2.87 4.91 24.88
C GLY A 580 4.00 3.98 24.44
N THR A 581 4.66 3.32 25.40
CA THR A 581 5.76 2.39 25.15
C THR A 581 5.29 1.15 24.38
N ALA A 582 4.04 0.71 24.59
CA ALA A 582 3.44 -0.36 23.78
C ALA A 582 3.31 0.04 22.29
N VAL A 583 2.84 1.26 21.99
CA VAL A 583 2.83 1.81 20.62
C VAL A 583 4.24 2.04 20.08
N LEU A 584 5.18 2.49 20.92
CA LEU A 584 6.57 2.66 20.55
C LEU A 584 7.22 1.33 20.15
N ALA A 585 6.94 0.22 20.84
CA ALA A 585 7.44 -1.10 20.46
C ALA A 585 6.99 -1.54 19.06
N ILE A 586 5.78 -1.15 18.63
CA ILE A 586 5.28 -1.43 17.28
C ILE A 586 6.01 -0.56 16.24
N LEU A 587 6.18 0.73 16.51
CA LEU A 587 6.63 1.70 15.51
C LEU A 587 8.15 1.90 15.45
N LEU A 588 8.88 1.66 16.55
CA LEU A 588 10.31 1.94 16.65
C LEU A 588 11.18 1.20 15.60
N PRO A 589 10.95 -0.08 15.26
CA PRO A 589 11.71 -0.72 14.19
C PRO A 589 11.48 -0.05 12.82
N LEU A 590 10.27 0.45 12.57
CA LEU A 590 9.92 1.18 11.35
C LEU A 590 10.56 2.58 11.34
N ILE A 591 10.60 3.26 12.49
CA ILE A 591 11.32 4.53 12.68
C ILE A 591 12.81 4.35 12.41
N ALA A 592 13.44 3.33 12.98
CA ALA A 592 14.86 3.02 12.74
C ALA A 592 15.14 2.78 11.24
N ARG A 593 14.31 1.96 10.57
CA ARG A 593 14.42 1.72 9.12
C ARG A 593 14.20 3.00 8.30
N ALA A 594 13.21 3.83 8.65
CA ALA A 594 12.92 5.08 7.95
C ALA A 594 14.06 6.11 8.13
N GLY A 595 14.62 6.23 9.33
CA GLY A 595 15.74 7.12 9.63
C GLY A 595 17.02 6.72 8.89
N MET A 596 17.32 5.42 8.80
CA MET A 596 18.43 4.90 8.00
C MET A 596 18.26 5.20 6.50
N ALA A 597 17.03 5.10 5.98
CA ALA A 597 16.73 5.44 4.59
C ALA A 597 16.70 6.96 4.32
N ALA A 598 16.31 7.78 5.30
CA ALA A 598 16.27 9.23 5.21
C ALA A 598 17.66 9.88 5.31
N SER A 599 18.58 9.27 6.07
CA SER A 599 19.97 9.69 6.21
C SER A 599 20.88 9.25 5.05
N GLY A 600 20.42 8.35 4.18
CA GLY A 600 21.19 7.79 3.07
C GLY A 600 22.18 6.67 3.48
N LEU A 601 22.24 6.33 4.78
CA LEU A 601 23.15 5.32 5.35
C LEU A 601 22.87 3.87 4.87
N THR A 602 21.88 3.67 4.01
CA THR A 602 21.56 2.40 3.34
C THR A 602 22.22 2.24 1.96
N HIS A 603 22.83 3.28 1.39
CA HIS A 603 23.43 3.23 0.04
C HIS A 603 24.97 3.22 0.11
N SER A 604 25.58 2.15 -0.40
CA SER A 604 27.04 2.01 -0.53
C SER A 604 27.68 3.08 -1.44
N SER A 605 26.93 3.60 -2.41
CA SER A 605 27.33 4.72 -3.28
C SER A 605 27.34 6.09 -2.58
N GLY A 606 27.02 6.17 -1.28
CA GLY A 606 26.94 7.43 -0.54
C GLY A 606 25.74 8.31 -0.90
N ALA A 607 24.84 7.83 -1.76
CA ALA A 607 23.70 8.58 -2.29
C ALA A 607 22.77 9.10 -1.17
N ARG A 608 22.30 10.35 -1.35
CA ARG A 608 21.48 11.07 -0.36
C ARG A 608 20.12 10.40 -0.16
N GLY A 609 19.68 10.33 1.09
CA GLY A 609 18.36 9.79 1.43
C GLY A 609 17.20 10.55 0.76
N SER A 610 16.22 9.80 0.28
CA SER A 610 15.09 10.38 -0.47
C SER A 610 14.20 11.29 0.40
N TRP A 611 13.60 12.32 -0.22
CA TRP A 611 12.59 13.14 0.46
C TRP A 611 11.40 12.31 0.95
N ARG A 612 10.98 11.27 0.22
CA ARG A 612 9.93 10.35 0.68
C ARG A 612 10.32 9.61 1.98
N ALA A 613 11.56 9.13 2.10
CA ALA A 613 12.04 8.52 3.34
C ALA A 613 12.12 9.54 4.49
N THR A 614 12.50 10.79 4.19
CA THR A 614 12.50 11.92 5.12
C THR A 614 11.09 12.18 5.68
N TRP A 615 10.07 12.26 4.82
CA TRP A 615 8.68 12.44 5.23
C TRP A 615 8.08 11.20 5.92
N ALA A 616 8.46 9.98 5.53
CA ALA A 616 8.05 8.77 6.23
C ALA A 616 8.65 8.67 7.65
N TYR A 617 9.90 9.10 7.84
CA TYR A 617 10.48 9.23 9.18
C TYR A 617 9.78 10.32 10.00
N ALA A 618 9.51 11.49 9.40
CA ALA A 618 8.78 12.58 10.05
C ALA A 618 7.35 12.16 10.48
N LEU A 619 6.63 11.40 9.65
CA LEU A 619 5.31 10.85 9.98
C LEU A 619 5.37 9.88 11.18
N LEU A 620 6.26 8.90 11.14
CA LEU A 620 6.39 7.93 12.22
C LEU A 620 6.87 8.59 13.53
N LEU A 621 7.80 9.55 13.45
CA LEU A 621 8.27 10.32 14.59
C LEU A 621 7.17 11.24 15.15
N THR A 622 6.32 11.83 14.30
CA THR A 622 5.14 12.60 14.75
C THR A 622 4.19 11.68 15.53
N PHE A 623 3.89 10.50 14.99
CA PHE A 623 3.00 9.54 15.65
C PHE A 623 3.55 9.08 17.01
N THR A 624 4.85 8.74 17.13
CA THR A 624 5.42 8.36 18.42
C THR A 624 5.64 9.52 19.37
N THR A 625 5.89 10.75 18.89
CA THR A 625 6.00 11.92 19.77
C THR A 625 4.69 12.21 20.49
N ALA A 626 3.53 11.95 19.86
CA ALA A 626 2.21 12.09 20.50
C ALA A 626 1.98 11.12 21.67
N PHE A 627 2.59 9.93 21.63
CA PHE A 627 2.45 8.86 22.63
C PHE A 627 3.60 8.80 23.65
N THR A 628 4.81 9.14 23.23
CA THR A 628 6.07 8.94 23.97
C THR A 628 7.10 10.00 23.56
N PRO A 629 6.91 11.27 24.00
CA PRO A 629 7.75 12.41 23.65
C PRO A 629 9.27 12.21 23.67
N ILE A 630 9.83 11.40 24.58
CA ILE A 630 11.30 11.21 24.76
C ILE A 630 12.02 10.66 23.52
N VAL A 631 11.28 10.09 22.55
CA VAL A 631 11.83 9.70 21.25
C VAL A 631 12.30 10.91 20.43
N TRP A 632 11.65 12.07 20.57
CA TRP A 632 12.01 13.29 19.85
C TRP A 632 13.39 13.86 20.23
N PRO A 633 13.75 14.07 21.52
CA PRO A 633 15.11 14.52 21.87
C PRO A 633 16.19 13.46 21.59
N ILE A 634 15.87 12.15 21.61
CA ILE A 634 16.79 11.10 21.13
C ILE A 634 17.05 11.28 19.62
N ALA A 635 15.99 11.50 18.82
CA ALA A 635 16.10 11.78 17.39
C ALA A 635 16.85 13.09 17.10
N LEU A 636 16.66 14.13 17.91
CA LEU A 636 17.39 15.39 17.85
C LEU A 636 18.90 15.17 18.01
N VAL A 637 19.34 14.49 19.07
CA VAL A 637 20.76 14.23 19.33
C VAL A 637 21.40 13.40 18.22
N LEU A 638 20.70 12.36 17.72
CA LEU A 638 21.20 11.54 16.61
C LEU A 638 21.24 12.29 15.28
N GLY A 639 20.26 13.18 15.02
CA GLY A 639 20.25 14.05 13.85
C GLY A 639 21.37 15.11 13.89
N ILE A 640 21.64 15.70 15.06
CA ILE A 640 22.77 16.62 15.26
C ILE A 640 24.11 15.88 15.03
N ALA A 641 24.27 14.67 15.60
CA ALA A 641 25.45 13.86 15.36
C ALA A 641 25.65 13.54 13.87
N LEU A 642 24.57 13.23 13.14
CA LEU A 642 24.62 13.04 11.69
C LEU A 642 25.03 14.32 10.95
N LEU A 643 24.49 15.48 11.32
CA LEU A 643 24.88 16.77 10.73
C LEU A 643 26.36 17.13 11.00
N VAL A 644 26.88 16.83 12.20
CA VAL A 644 28.29 17.04 12.54
C VAL A 644 29.20 16.15 11.72
N VAL A 645 28.82 14.88 11.49
CA VAL A 645 29.54 13.95 10.62
C VAL A 645 29.42 14.35 9.14
N ARG A 646 28.27 14.86 8.71
CA ARG A 646 27.99 15.33 7.33
C ARG A 646 28.14 16.85 7.16
N ARG A 647 29.00 17.51 7.95
CA ARG A 647 29.14 18.97 7.98
C ARG A 647 29.40 19.62 6.61
N ASN A 648 30.08 18.93 5.70
CA ASN A 648 30.35 19.40 4.34
C ASN A 648 29.09 19.43 3.44
N GLU A 649 27.99 18.79 3.85
CA GLU A 649 26.70 18.76 3.15
C GLU A 649 25.57 19.42 3.99
N ILE A 650 25.92 20.30 4.94
CA ILE A 650 24.99 20.79 5.97
C ILE A 650 23.73 21.48 5.40
N VAL A 651 23.80 22.13 4.23
CA VAL A 651 22.62 22.72 3.56
C VAL A 651 21.66 21.62 3.07
N ALA A 652 22.20 20.57 2.42
CA ALA A 652 21.42 19.49 1.85
C ALA A 652 20.79 18.55 2.91
N TYR A 653 21.46 18.38 4.06
CA TYR A 653 20.92 17.63 5.19
C TYR A 653 20.13 18.51 6.18
N GLY A 654 20.42 19.80 6.28
CA GLY A 654 19.76 20.74 7.20
C GLY A 654 18.27 20.90 6.91
N LEU A 655 17.88 21.10 5.64
CA LEU A 655 16.47 21.14 5.24
C LEU A 655 15.73 19.83 5.55
N ARG A 656 16.39 18.68 5.39
CA ARG A 656 15.82 17.37 5.77
C ARG A 656 15.67 17.25 7.28
N PHE A 657 16.68 17.62 8.06
CA PHE A 657 16.67 17.61 9.53
C PHE A 657 15.57 18.52 10.11
N LEU A 658 15.41 19.74 9.57
CA LEU A 658 14.31 20.64 9.91
C LEU A 658 12.94 20.03 9.58
N ALA A 659 12.78 19.41 8.41
CA ALA A 659 11.55 18.70 8.07
C ALA A 659 11.27 17.49 9.00
N GLN A 660 12.30 16.76 9.41
CA GLN A 660 12.16 15.58 10.29
C GLN A 660 11.75 15.94 11.72
N LEU A 661 12.34 17.00 12.30
CA LEU A 661 12.15 17.35 13.71
C LEU A 661 11.16 18.49 13.93
N GLY A 662 11.05 19.43 12.99
CA GLY A 662 10.08 20.52 13.03
C GLY A 662 8.65 20.05 12.77
N THR A 663 8.44 19.05 11.92
CA THR A 663 7.08 18.55 11.59
C THR A 663 6.34 17.94 12.80
N PRO A 664 6.97 17.07 13.63
CA PRO A 664 6.39 16.63 14.89
C PRO A 664 5.96 17.79 15.81
N LEU A 665 6.80 18.83 15.93
CA LEU A 665 6.45 19.99 16.76
C LEU A 665 5.30 20.80 16.15
N LEU A 666 5.30 21.04 14.84
CA LEU A 666 4.30 21.83 14.14
C LEU A 666 2.91 21.19 14.17
N ILE A 667 2.81 19.90 13.84
CA ILE A 667 1.51 19.20 13.77
C ILE A 667 0.91 18.97 15.16
N LEU A 668 1.75 18.69 16.16
CA LEU A 668 1.31 18.46 17.53
C LEU A 668 1.25 19.75 18.37
N ALA A 669 1.51 20.93 17.79
CA ALA A 669 1.31 22.20 18.48
C ALA A 669 -0.19 22.48 18.70
N PRO A 670 -0.58 23.25 19.74
CA PRO A 670 0.29 23.83 20.77
C PRO A 670 0.72 22.84 21.87
N TRP A 671 0.18 21.62 21.94
CA TRP A 671 0.57 20.62 22.95
C TRP A 671 2.08 20.32 22.95
N SER A 672 2.69 20.20 21.77
CA SER A 672 4.15 20.03 21.62
C SER A 672 4.99 21.14 22.28
N LEU A 673 4.44 22.35 22.39
CA LEU A 673 5.10 23.50 23.00
C LEU A 673 5.05 23.43 24.53
N THR A 674 4.00 22.82 25.10
CA THR A 674 3.91 22.55 26.56
C THR A 674 4.92 21.51 27.05
N LEU A 675 5.59 20.79 26.14
CA LEU A 675 6.68 19.88 26.46
C LEU A 675 8.04 20.58 26.61
N LEU A 676 8.18 21.85 26.18
CA LEU A 676 9.45 22.57 26.24
C LEU A 676 9.67 23.21 27.64
N PRO A 677 10.91 23.18 28.19
CA PRO A 677 12.10 22.51 27.68
C PRO A 677 12.24 21.03 28.12
N PHE A 678 11.58 20.59 29.19
CA PHE A 678 11.85 19.29 29.85
C PHE A 678 10.66 18.33 29.97
N GLY A 679 9.47 18.69 29.50
CA GLY A 679 8.27 17.83 29.52
C GLY A 679 8.39 16.58 28.64
N PHE A 680 9.38 16.53 27.73
CA PHE A 680 9.64 15.37 26.86
C PHE A 680 9.96 14.06 27.60
N PHE A 681 10.25 14.07 28.90
CA PHE A 681 10.44 12.83 29.68
C PHE A 681 9.13 12.12 30.06
N LYS A 682 7.96 12.74 29.83
CA LYS A 682 6.65 12.13 30.09
C LYS A 682 6.22 11.14 29.01
N GLU A 683 5.20 10.35 29.31
CA GLU A 683 4.57 9.33 28.48
C GLU A 683 3.04 9.49 28.55
N ALA A 684 2.30 9.02 27.54
CA ALA A 684 0.83 8.94 27.62
C ALA A 684 0.35 8.00 28.75
N GLY A 685 -0.62 8.46 29.54
CA GLY A 685 -1.11 7.77 30.74
C GLY A 685 -0.65 8.40 32.07
N LEU A 686 -0.93 7.71 33.17
CA LEU A 686 -0.56 8.13 34.53
C LEU A 686 0.92 7.89 34.83
N GLU A 687 1.53 8.81 35.59
CA GLU A 687 2.84 8.63 36.21
C GLU A 687 2.76 7.56 37.32
N TYR A 688 2.94 6.29 36.94
CA TYR A 688 2.82 5.15 37.83
C TYR A 688 4.17 4.58 38.29
N GLY A 689 4.49 4.84 39.57
CA GLY A 689 5.38 4.02 40.41
C GLY A 689 6.88 4.36 40.36
N ASP A 690 7.49 4.47 41.54
CA ASP A 690 8.95 4.58 41.71
C ASP A 690 9.62 3.21 41.47
N SER A 691 9.93 2.88 40.21
CA SER A 691 10.70 1.67 39.86
C SER A 691 12.00 2.02 39.18
N ALA A 692 12.92 2.68 39.91
CA ALA A 692 14.26 2.95 39.44
C ALA A 692 15.02 1.62 39.22
N ALA A 693 15.40 1.34 37.98
CA ALA A 693 16.25 0.22 37.61
C ALA A 693 17.65 0.37 38.21
N SER A 694 18.30 -0.76 38.52
CA SER A 694 19.73 -0.76 38.88
C SER A 694 20.58 -0.45 37.65
N ALA A 695 21.83 -0.02 37.87
CA ALA A 695 22.78 0.18 36.77
C ALA A 695 23.02 -1.10 35.94
N LEU A 696 22.95 -2.29 36.56
CA LEU A 696 23.07 -3.58 35.87
C LEU A 696 21.81 -3.91 35.04
N ASP A 697 20.62 -3.54 35.52
CA ASP A 697 19.39 -3.74 34.78
C ASP A 697 19.31 -2.82 33.56
N LEU A 698 19.69 -1.54 33.70
CA LEU A 698 19.78 -0.61 32.56
C LEU A 698 20.80 -1.07 31.51
N LEU A 699 21.99 -1.54 31.92
CA LEU A 699 22.97 -2.14 31.01
C LEU A 699 22.47 -3.43 30.34
N GLY A 700 21.60 -4.20 31.00
CA GLY A 700 20.90 -5.35 30.43
C GLY A 700 19.60 -5.00 29.70
N ALA A 701 19.37 -3.73 29.35
CA ALA A 701 18.16 -3.23 28.68
C ALA A 701 16.82 -3.50 29.41
N SER A 702 16.86 -3.62 30.73
CA SER A 702 15.67 -3.70 31.58
C SER A 702 15.39 -2.38 32.31
N PRO A 703 14.20 -1.78 32.18
CA PRO A 703 13.82 -0.54 32.87
C PRO A 703 13.28 -0.76 34.29
N GLY A 704 13.23 -2.01 34.78
CA GLY A 704 12.62 -2.34 36.06
C GLY A 704 11.09 -2.15 36.09
N GLY A 705 10.48 -2.52 37.22
CA GLY A 705 9.03 -2.44 37.43
C GLY A 705 8.27 -3.72 37.05
N PRO A 706 6.93 -3.72 37.15
CA PRO A 706 6.09 -4.90 36.92
C PRO A 706 6.27 -5.50 35.51
N GLY A 707 6.22 -6.82 35.39
CA GLY A 707 6.38 -7.52 34.11
C GLY A 707 7.77 -7.44 33.46
N THR A 708 8.78 -6.91 34.17
CA THR A 708 10.17 -6.91 33.71
C THR A 708 10.99 -8.04 34.35
N VAL A 709 11.99 -8.53 33.62
CA VAL A 709 13.02 -9.46 34.16
C VAL A 709 14.30 -8.71 34.48
N SER A 710 15.19 -9.30 35.29
CA SER A 710 16.52 -8.71 35.52
C SER A 710 17.34 -8.65 34.23
N GLY A 711 18.08 -7.56 34.04
CA GLY A 711 18.91 -7.31 32.86
C GLY A 711 19.98 -8.39 32.60
N LEU A 712 20.35 -9.18 33.62
CA LEU A 712 21.24 -10.33 33.47
C LEU A 712 20.75 -11.36 32.43
N MET A 713 19.43 -11.50 32.26
CA MET A 713 18.87 -12.45 31.28
C MET A 713 19.14 -12.05 29.82
N LEU A 714 19.41 -10.77 29.54
CA LEU A 714 19.75 -10.28 28.19
C LEU A 714 21.24 -9.99 28.00
N PHE A 715 22.09 -10.25 29.00
CA PHE A 715 23.52 -9.91 28.95
C PHE A 715 24.26 -10.60 27.78
N GLY A 716 23.76 -11.75 27.31
CA GLY A 716 24.25 -12.39 26.08
C GLY A 716 24.16 -11.48 24.84
N ILE A 717 23.07 -10.71 24.69
CA ILE A 717 22.88 -9.76 23.58
C ILE A 717 23.87 -8.60 23.69
N VAL A 718 24.14 -8.12 24.91
CA VAL A 718 25.16 -7.09 25.17
C VAL A 718 26.54 -7.60 24.74
N LEU A 719 26.91 -8.82 25.12
CA LEU A 719 28.16 -9.46 24.72
C LEU A 719 28.25 -9.69 23.20
N ALA A 720 27.15 -10.05 22.53
CA ALA A 720 27.11 -10.19 21.07
C ALA A 720 27.24 -8.84 20.35
N ALA A 721 26.61 -7.78 20.87
CA ALA A 721 26.76 -6.42 20.34
C ALA A 721 28.19 -5.88 20.53
N LEU A 722 28.85 -6.21 21.65
CA LEU A 722 30.26 -5.88 21.89
C LEU A 722 31.18 -6.69 20.95
N ALA A 723 30.93 -7.99 20.77
CA ALA A 723 31.67 -8.81 19.81
C ALA A 723 31.50 -8.32 18.36
N ALA A 724 30.36 -7.71 18.03
CA ALA A 724 30.14 -7.08 16.72
C ALA A 724 31.06 -5.89 16.43
N LEU A 725 31.60 -5.20 17.44
CA LEU A 725 32.58 -4.12 17.24
C LEU A 725 33.93 -4.64 16.69
N LEU A 726 34.23 -5.92 16.88
CA LEU A 726 35.43 -6.58 16.33
C LEU A 726 35.28 -6.99 14.85
N ARG A 727 34.15 -6.67 14.21
CA ARG A 727 33.82 -7.04 12.83
C ARG A 727 34.19 -5.91 11.86
N GLY A 728 35.30 -6.07 11.13
CA GLY A 728 35.72 -5.09 10.11
C GLY A 728 34.74 -4.93 8.93
N GLY A 729 34.13 -6.01 8.45
CA GLY A 729 33.11 -5.94 7.39
C GLY A 729 31.77 -5.42 7.91
N ARG A 730 31.16 -4.42 7.24
CA ARG A 730 29.91 -3.73 7.67
C ARG A 730 30.03 -2.91 8.97
N GLN A 731 31.25 -2.53 9.36
CA GLN A 731 31.55 -1.77 10.59
C GLN A 731 30.70 -0.49 10.76
N GLN A 732 30.43 0.26 9.69
CA GLN A 732 29.58 1.46 9.75
C GLN A 732 28.16 1.18 10.30
N SER A 733 27.53 0.08 9.88
CA SER A 733 26.19 -0.28 10.38
C SER A 733 26.21 -0.63 11.87
N VAL A 734 27.27 -1.28 12.34
CA VAL A 734 27.48 -1.59 13.77
C VAL A 734 27.72 -0.30 14.57
N TRP A 735 28.52 0.64 14.04
CA TRP A 735 28.80 1.92 14.69
C TRP A 735 27.56 2.81 14.83
N VAL A 736 26.71 2.86 13.79
CA VAL A 736 25.44 3.61 13.86
C VAL A 736 24.46 2.99 14.86
N ALA A 737 24.38 1.65 14.91
CA ALA A 737 23.57 0.94 15.91
C ALA A 737 24.07 1.20 17.35
N TRP A 738 25.39 1.22 17.57
CA TRP A 738 25.99 1.57 18.85
C TRP A 738 25.83 3.05 19.23
N ALA A 739 25.89 3.99 18.27
CA ALA A 739 25.62 5.40 18.53
C ALA A 739 24.16 5.62 18.99
N ALA A 740 23.20 4.98 18.32
CA ALA A 740 21.80 4.97 18.74
C ALA A 740 21.62 4.35 20.14
N ALA A 741 22.29 3.23 20.41
CA ALA A 741 22.26 2.57 21.72
C ALA A 741 22.82 3.46 22.83
N LEU A 742 23.99 4.08 22.65
CA LEU A 742 24.63 4.90 23.69
C LEU A 742 23.85 6.18 24.00
N VAL A 743 23.29 6.86 22.98
CA VAL A 743 22.39 8.01 23.20
C VAL A 743 21.15 7.57 23.98
N ALA A 744 20.51 6.47 23.58
CA ALA A 744 19.35 5.93 24.27
C ALA A 744 19.65 5.52 25.73
N LEU A 745 20.84 4.95 26.01
CA LEU A 745 21.27 4.60 27.37
C LEU A 745 21.45 5.85 28.25
N VAL A 746 21.96 6.96 27.70
CA VAL A 746 22.03 8.24 28.43
C VAL A 746 20.63 8.76 28.76
N PHE A 747 19.70 8.74 27.81
CA PHE A 747 18.29 9.10 28.09
C PHE A 747 17.60 8.13 29.07
N ALA A 748 17.99 6.85 29.09
CA ALA A 748 17.50 5.87 30.07
C ALA A 748 18.02 6.20 31.49
N VAL A 749 19.30 6.53 31.65
CA VAL A 749 19.88 6.94 32.94
C VAL A 749 19.26 8.25 33.44
N LEU A 750 19.04 9.23 32.56
CA LEU A 750 18.38 10.50 32.91
C LEU A 750 16.92 10.28 33.35
N SER A 751 16.14 9.54 32.54
CA SER A 751 14.72 9.26 32.86
C SER A 751 14.57 8.48 34.16
N ASN A 752 15.37 7.44 34.41
CA ASN A 752 15.31 6.55 35.59
C ASN A 752 15.35 7.25 36.97
N SER A 753 15.71 8.54 37.01
CA SER A 753 15.71 9.37 38.22
C SER A 753 14.38 10.06 38.54
N SER A 754 13.43 10.09 37.58
CA SER A 754 12.22 10.93 37.63
C SER A 754 11.00 10.35 36.91
N THR A 755 11.20 9.46 35.95
CA THR A 755 10.17 8.77 35.15
C THR A 755 10.62 7.33 34.86
N TRP A 756 9.75 6.51 34.29
CA TRP A 756 10.09 5.13 33.95
C TRP A 756 10.97 5.06 32.69
N ALA A 757 12.12 4.38 32.78
CA ALA A 757 13.13 4.37 31.72
C ALA A 757 12.77 3.55 30.46
N GLY A 758 11.62 2.88 30.44
CA GLY A 758 11.20 1.92 29.41
C GLY A 758 11.29 2.40 27.96
N PRO A 759 10.78 3.59 27.60
CA PRO A 759 10.94 4.15 26.26
C PRO A 759 12.38 4.18 25.77
N ALA A 760 13.32 4.56 26.66
CA ALA A 760 14.72 4.73 26.31
C ALA A 760 15.49 3.39 26.33
N THR A 761 15.21 2.50 27.28
CA THR A 761 15.79 1.14 27.28
C THR A 761 15.30 0.31 26.09
N LEU A 762 14.11 0.57 25.55
CA LEU A 762 13.59 -0.03 24.33
C LEU A 762 14.38 0.40 23.07
N VAL A 763 14.80 1.67 22.99
CA VAL A 763 15.68 2.18 21.91
C VAL A 763 17.10 1.61 22.07
N TYR A 764 17.61 1.56 23.29
CA TYR A 764 18.89 0.93 23.61
C TYR A 764 18.91 -0.56 23.21
N GLY A 765 17.88 -1.32 23.61
CA GLY A 765 17.71 -2.73 23.28
C GLY A 765 17.61 -3.00 21.78
N LEU A 766 16.90 -2.16 21.01
CA LEU A 766 16.89 -2.25 19.55
C LEU A 766 18.27 -1.98 18.95
N GLY A 767 19.01 -0.99 19.45
CA GLY A 767 20.37 -0.68 19.02
C GLY A 767 21.33 -1.85 19.24
N LEU A 768 21.29 -2.45 20.44
CA LEU A 768 22.08 -3.66 20.75
C LEU A 768 21.67 -4.85 19.88
N LEU A 769 20.38 -5.12 19.70
CA LEU A 769 19.90 -6.22 18.85
C LEU A 769 20.29 -6.03 17.39
N ALA A 770 20.25 -4.79 16.86
CA ALA A 770 20.71 -4.48 15.52
C ALA A 770 22.23 -4.70 15.38
N ALA A 771 23.03 -4.24 16.35
CA ALA A 771 24.48 -4.48 16.37
C ALA A 771 24.81 -5.98 16.46
N ALA A 772 24.15 -6.73 17.35
CA ALA A 772 24.33 -8.17 17.52
C ALA A 772 23.92 -8.98 16.28
N ALA A 773 22.76 -8.65 15.67
CA ALA A 773 22.27 -9.35 14.48
C ALA A 773 23.16 -9.06 13.24
N VAL A 774 23.59 -7.81 13.04
CA VAL A 774 24.58 -7.46 11.99
C VAL A 774 25.95 -8.08 12.31
N GLY A 775 26.32 -8.24 13.58
CA GLY A 775 27.53 -8.96 14.02
C GLY A 775 27.51 -10.45 13.66
N ALA A 776 26.39 -11.12 13.93
CA ALA A 776 26.15 -12.55 13.71
C ALA A 776 25.88 -12.93 12.24
N ASP A 777 25.52 -11.97 11.39
CA ASP A 777 25.25 -12.23 9.97
C ASP A 777 26.47 -12.85 9.26
N GLY A 778 26.29 -13.94 8.52
CA GLY A 778 27.41 -14.70 7.94
C GLY A 778 28.45 -15.23 8.95
N ALA A 779 28.15 -15.38 10.25
CA ALA A 779 29.10 -15.91 11.23
C ALA A 779 29.46 -17.39 11.01
N ARG A 780 28.50 -18.20 10.51
CA ARG A 780 28.71 -19.65 10.26
C ARG A 780 29.85 -19.92 9.26
N ALA A 781 29.94 -19.13 8.20
CA ALA A 781 31.02 -19.24 7.20
C ALA A 781 32.38 -18.88 7.83
N ARG A 782 32.47 -17.68 8.42
CA ARG A 782 33.68 -17.17 9.10
C ARG A 782 34.22 -18.06 10.22
N VAL A 783 33.37 -18.84 10.89
CA VAL A 783 33.80 -19.82 11.91
C VAL A 783 34.29 -21.12 11.28
N ALA A 784 33.74 -21.55 10.14
CA ALA A 784 34.22 -22.70 9.39
C ALA A 784 35.54 -22.42 8.64
N GLU A 785 35.78 -21.15 8.26
CA GLU A 785 37.02 -20.66 7.64
C GLU A 785 38.21 -20.57 8.62
N GLN A 786 38.00 -20.74 9.93
CA GLN A 786 39.03 -20.58 10.96
C GLN A 786 39.33 -21.89 11.70
N SER A 787 40.62 -22.13 11.95
CA SER A 787 41.08 -23.27 12.75
C SER A 787 40.55 -23.21 14.18
N PHE A 788 40.33 -24.39 14.79
CA PHE A 788 39.74 -24.50 16.12
C PHE A 788 40.62 -23.83 17.19
N GLY A 789 40.03 -22.94 17.97
CA GLY A 789 40.74 -22.16 19.00
C GLY A 789 39.78 -21.39 19.90
N TRP A 790 40.29 -20.79 20.97
CA TRP A 790 39.52 -20.26 22.11
C TRP A 790 38.36 -19.32 21.77
N ARG A 791 38.41 -18.63 20.62
CA ARG A 791 37.33 -17.75 20.14
C ARG A 791 36.05 -18.51 19.82
N GLN A 792 36.14 -19.77 19.38
CA GLN A 792 34.99 -20.60 19.00
C GLN A 792 34.11 -21.01 20.19
N PRO A 793 34.62 -21.58 21.31
CA PRO A 793 33.79 -21.85 22.49
C PRO A 793 33.25 -20.57 23.15
N VAL A 794 33.99 -19.45 23.11
CA VAL A 794 33.47 -18.15 23.57
C VAL A 794 32.31 -17.67 22.69
N ALA A 795 32.43 -17.75 21.37
CA ALA A 795 31.34 -17.42 20.45
C ALA A 795 30.12 -18.35 20.63
N ALA A 796 30.34 -19.65 20.87
CA ALA A 796 29.28 -20.61 21.16
C ALA A 796 28.55 -20.29 22.48
N LEU A 797 29.28 -19.90 23.53
CA LEU A 797 28.69 -19.50 24.82
C LEU A 797 27.88 -18.20 24.69
N ILE A 798 28.39 -17.20 23.96
CA ILE A 798 27.65 -15.96 23.66
C ILE A 798 26.38 -16.27 22.83
N ALA A 799 26.48 -17.14 21.82
CA ALA A 799 25.32 -17.55 21.01
C ALA A 799 24.28 -18.32 21.84
N PHE A 800 24.71 -19.21 22.73
CA PHE A 800 23.83 -19.91 23.67
C PHE A 800 23.12 -18.93 24.61
N ALA A 801 23.84 -17.96 25.19
CA ALA A 801 23.24 -16.93 26.03
C ALA A 801 22.24 -16.05 25.26
N CYS A 802 22.53 -15.70 24.00
CA CYS A 802 21.61 -14.99 23.10
C CYS A 802 20.34 -15.79 22.77
N ALA A 803 20.45 -17.11 22.64
CA ALA A 803 19.30 -17.97 22.38
C ALA A 803 18.46 -18.20 23.65
N ALA A 804 19.12 -18.52 24.78
CA ALA A 804 18.46 -18.87 26.02
C ALA A 804 17.70 -17.70 26.65
N GLY A 805 18.28 -16.49 26.69
CA GLY A 805 17.68 -15.32 27.34
C GLY A 805 16.24 -15.03 26.89
N PRO A 806 16.00 -14.67 25.62
CA PRO A 806 14.66 -14.39 25.10
C PRO A 806 13.68 -15.58 25.22
N LEU A 807 14.16 -16.82 25.09
CA LEU A 807 13.32 -18.01 25.23
C LEU A 807 12.88 -18.23 26.69
N LEU A 808 13.74 -17.98 27.67
CA LEU A 808 13.40 -18.03 29.09
C LEU A 808 12.44 -16.91 29.49
N VAL A 809 12.59 -15.70 28.93
CA VAL A 809 11.63 -14.59 29.12
C VAL A 809 10.26 -14.96 28.54
N ALA A 810 10.21 -15.44 27.30
CA ALA A 810 8.95 -15.86 26.66
C ALA A 810 8.27 -17.01 27.42
N ALA A 811 9.02 -18.03 27.86
CA ALA A 811 8.50 -19.14 28.64
C ALA A 811 7.97 -18.67 30.01
N GLY A 812 8.73 -17.84 30.74
CA GLY A 812 8.31 -17.27 32.01
C GLY A 812 7.02 -16.45 31.89
N TRP A 813 6.90 -15.67 30.82
CA TRP A 813 5.70 -14.86 30.54
C TRP A 813 4.47 -15.69 30.12
N ILE A 814 4.65 -16.83 29.43
CA ILE A 814 3.55 -17.78 29.18
C ILE A 814 3.04 -18.38 30.50
N ILE A 815 3.97 -18.82 31.35
CA ILE A 815 3.68 -19.52 32.61
C ILE A 815 2.98 -18.57 33.60
N GLY A 816 3.63 -17.47 33.98
CA GLY A 816 3.03 -16.47 34.88
C GLY A 816 1.82 -15.80 34.23
N GLY A 817 1.91 -15.48 32.93
CA GLY A 817 0.95 -14.63 32.24
C GLY A 817 1.36 -13.16 32.30
N ALA A 818 0.43 -12.28 31.91
CA ALA A 818 0.61 -10.82 31.96
C ALA A 818 0.42 -10.24 33.37
N ASP A 819 0.95 -10.90 34.40
CA ASP A 819 0.82 -10.49 35.80
C ASP A 819 1.43 -9.09 36.03
N GLY A 820 0.59 -8.16 36.51
CA GLY A 820 0.94 -6.76 36.69
C GLY A 820 -0.22 -5.97 37.29
N PRO A 821 -0.06 -4.65 37.48
CA PRO A 821 -1.10 -3.77 38.01
C PRO A 821 -2.26 -3.49 37.03
N VAL A 822 -2.23 -3.99 35.79
CA VAL A 822 -3.35 -3.91 34.82
C VAL A 822 -4.29 -5.09 34.99
N GLU A 823 -5.58 -4.81 35.13
CA GLU A 823 -6.63 -5.82 35.26
C GLU A 823 -7.87 -5.46 34.40
N ARG A 824 -8.73 -6.46 34.16
CA ARG A 824 -10.11 -6.23 33.71
C ARG A 824 -10.97 -5.93 34.95
N ARG A 825 -11.60 -4.76 34.97
CA ARG A 825 -12.47 -4.35 36.08
C ARG A 825 -13.61 -3.45 35.62
N ASP A 826 -14.50 -3.13 36.55
CA ASP A 826 -15.52 -2.10 36.35
C ASP A 826 -14.82 -0.75 36.01
N PRO A 827 -15.18 -0.07 34.90
CA PRO A 827 -14.69 1.29 34.63
C PRO A 827 -15.21 2.34 35.62
N VAL A 828 -16.22 2.04 36.44
CA VAL A 828 -16.74 2.94 37.47
C VAL A 828 -15.86 2.89 38.73
N GLN A 829 -15.23 4.02 39.07
CA GLN A 829 -14.27 4.17 40.19
C GLN A 829 -14.89 4.73 41.48
N VAL A 830 -16.16 5.15 41.43
CA VAL A 830 -16.95 5.65 42.57
C VAL A 830 -18.19 4.76 42.73
N PRO A 831 -18.82 4.66 43.91
CA PRO A 831 -20.04 3.87 44.06
C PRO A 831 -21.13 4.31 43.05
N ALA A 832 -21.87 3.37 42.47
CA ALA A 832 -22.74 3.66 41.31
C ALA A 832 -23.76 4.80 41.54
N PHE A 833 -24.30 4.95 42.76
CA PHE A 833 -25.20 6.06 43.10
C PHE A 833 -24.50 7.43 43.11
N VAL A 834 -23.20 7.49 43.40
CA VAL A 834 -22.37 8.71 43.31
C VAL A 834 -22.14 9.09 41.85
N ALA A 835 -21.90 8.09 41.00
CA ALA A 835 -21.80 8.31 39.55
C ALA A 835 -23.12 8.88 38.99
N GLU A 836 -24.25 8.29 39.37
CA GLU A 836 -25.58 8.75 38.96
C GLU A 836 -25.92 10.16 39.49
N GLU A 837 -25.71 10.45 40.79
CA GLU A 837 -25.99 11.77 41.39
C GLU A 837 -25.16 12.87 40.69
N SER A 838 -23.93 12.58 40.25
CA SER A 838 -23.09 13.52 39.50
C SER A 838 -23.56 13.81 38.06
N GLY A 839 -24.41 12.94 37.49
CA GLY A 839 -25.07 13.15 36.20
C GLY A 839 -26.35 14.00 36.29
N THR A 840 -26.86 14.25 37.49
CA THR A 840 -28.09 15.03 37.69
C THR A 840 -27.91 16.52 37.37
N ARG A 841 -29.03 17.26 37.41
CA ARG A 841 -29.12 18.71 37.17
C ARG A 841 -28.12 19.55 37.99
N ASP A 842 -27.72 19.09 39.18
CA ASP A 842 -26.84 19.84 40.07
C ASP A 842 -25.34 19.56 39.77
N GLN A 843 -25.02 18.58 38.90
CA GLN A 843 -23.67 18.32 38.33
C GLN A 843 -22.54 18.20 39.38
N ALA A 844 -22.87 17.58 40.50
CA ALA A 844 -22.01 17.41 41.67
C ALA A 844 -20.69 16.68 41.35
N ARG A 845 -19.62 17.04 42.05
CA ARG A 845 -18.29 16.42 41.94
C ARG A 845 -17.96 15.54 43.15
N THR A 846 -17.06 14.59 42.94
CA THR A 846 -16.45 13.75 43.98
C THR A 846 -14.96 14.08 44.10
N LEU A 847 -14.52 14.42 45.30
CA LEU A 847 -13.12 14.55 45.66
C LEU A 847 -12.57 13.17 46.04
N VAL A 848 -11.69 12.62 45.20
CA VAL A 848 -11.02 11.34 45.46
C VAL A 848 -9.67 11.61 46.12
N LEU A 849 -9.42 11.06 47.30
CA LEU A 849 -8.17 11.20 48.06
C LEU A 849 -7.35 9.90 47.98
N ASP A 850 -6.05 10.04 47.70
CA ASP A 850 -5.09 8.94 47.57
C ASP A 850 -3.82 9.31 48.37
N SER A 851 -3.48 8.51 49.39
CA SER A 851 -2.44 8.88 50.35
C SER A 851 -1.65 7.66 50.81
N ARG A 852 -0.35 7.62 50.50
CA ARG A 852 0.57 6.56 50.99
C ARG A 852 1.29 6.95 52.28
N SER A 853 1.09 8.18 52.75
CA SER A 853 1.64 8.75 53.98
C SER A 853 0.65 9.77 54.54
N ALA A 854 0.79 10.13 55.82
CA ALA A 854 0.07 11.26 56.42
C ALA A 854 0.68 12.63 56.06
N ALA A 855 1.94 12.66 55.60
CA ALA A 855 2.66 13.90 55.29
C ALA A 855 2.54 14.36 53.81
N LYS A 856 1.95 13.53 52.94
CA LYS A 856 1.65 13.85 51.53
C LYS A 856 0.36 13.13 51.12
N VAL A 857 -0.65 13.92 50.75
CA VAL A 857 -1.90 13.45 50.13
C VAL A 857 -1.93 13.89 48.67
N GLY A 858 -2.28 12.97 47.77
CA GLY A 858 -2.71 13.28 46.41
C GLY A 858 -4.24 13.34 46.37
N TYR A 859 -4.79 14.16 45.48
CA TYR A 859 -6.22 14.19 45.25
C TYR A 859 -6.55 14.24 43.75
N THR A 860 -7.78 13.90 43.40
CA THR A 860 -8.33 14.09 42.07
C THR A 860 -9.79 14.49 42.20
N LEU A 861 -10.17 15.57 41.51
CA LEU A 861 -11.54 16.08 41.51
C LEU A 861 -12.27 15.56 40.27
N VAL A 862 -13.30 14.74 40.48
CA VAL A 862 -13.93 13.89 39.45
C VAL A 862 -15.43 14.19 39.32
N ARG A 863 -15.97 14.11 38.10
CA ARG A 863 -17.42 14.07 37.81
C ARG A 863 -17.73 12.77 37.07
N GLY A 864 -18.98 12.29 37.15
CA GLY A 864 -19.39 11.03 36.52
C GLY A 864 -18.82 9.80 37.23
N SER A 865 -18.70 8.72 36.46
CA SER A 865 -18.29 7.40 36.93
C SER A 865 -16.82 7.26 37.38
N GLY A 866 -15.94 8.22 37.13
CA GLY A 866 -14.51 8.07 37.39
C GLY A 866 -13.64 8.80 36.37
N ALA A 867 -12.35 8.98 36.68
CA ALA A 867 -11.39 9.49 35.71
C ALA A 867 -11.22 8.51 34.52
N ARG A 868 -11.13 9.06 33.31
CA ARG A 868 -11.01 8.36 32.03
C ARG A 868 -9.70 8.68 31.34
N LEU A 869 -9.33 7.88 30.34
CA LEU A 869 -8.16 8.12 29.49
C LEU A 869 -8.11 9.58 28.97
N GLY A 870 -7.00 10.28 29.24
CA GLY A 870 -6.81 11.71 28.94
C GLY A 870 -7.10 12.68 30.09
N ASP A 871 -7.88 12.31 31.10
CA ASP A 871 -8.22 13.22 32.21
C ASP A 871 -7.01 13.54 33.11
N ALA A 872 -6.08 12.59 33.25
CA ALA A 872 -4.89 12.77 34.10
C ALA A 872 -3.95 13.83 33.53
N GLU A 873 -3.71 13.79 32.23
CA GLU A 873 -2.82 14.71 31.52
C GLU A 873 -3.43 16.12 31.44
N LEU A 874 -4.76 16.22 31.26
CA LEU A 874 -5.49 17.49 31.31
C LEU A 874 -5.44 18.10 32.71
N ALA A 875 -5.71 17.33 33.77
CA ALA A 875 -5.59 17.81 35.15
C ALA A 875 -4.16 18.23 35.51
N ALA A 876 -3.15 17.51 35.01
CA ALA A 876 -1.74 17.86 35.22
C ALA A 876 -1.31 19.13 34.45
N ALA A 877 -1.98 19.46 33.34
CA ALA A 877 -1.73 20.66 32.55
C ALA A 877 -2.51 21.90 33.06
N ASP A 878 -3.64 21.72 33.75
CA ASP A 878 -4.36 22.80 34.46
C ASP A 878 -3.55 23.32 35.67
N GLY A 879 -2.85 22.40 36.32
CA GLY A 879 -1.88 22.70 37.37
C GLY A 879 -2.48 22.80 38.77
N ALA A 880 -1.71 23.34 39.70
CA ALA A 880 -2.05 23.36 41.12
C ALA A 880 -3.06 24.48 41.44
N ASN A 881 -4.33 24.13 41.64
CA ASN A 881 -5.34 25.05 42.14
C ASN A 881 -5.09 25.33 43.63
N LYS A 882 -4.24 26.33 43.89
CA LYS A 882 -3.77 26.72 45.24
C LYS A 882 -4.86 26.91 46.29
N LYS A 883 -6.10 27.24 45.87
CA LYS A 883 -7.25 27.33 46.78
C LYS A 883 -7.73 25.93 47.15
N LEU A 884 -8.01 25.06 46.17
CA LEU A 884 -8.39 23.66 46.42
C LEU A 884 -7.29 22.88 47.15
N ASP A 885 -6.02 23.08 46.80
CA ASP A 885 -4.86 22.49 47.51
C ASP A 885 -4.90 22.82 49.01
N LYS A 886 -5.19 24.09 49.35
CA LYS A 886 -5.32 24.54 50.74
C LYS A 886 -6.54 23.94 51.43
N VAL A 887 -7.69 23.84 50.74
CA VAL A 887 -8.90 23.18 51.28
C VAL A 887 -8.60 21.72 51.61
N VAL A 888 -7.99 20.98 50.68
CA VAL A 888 -7.63 19.56 50.87
C VAL A 888 -6.58 19.38 51.96
N ALA A 889 -5.56 20.25 52.02
CA ALA A 889 -4.56 20.23 53.09
C ALA A 889 -5.17 20.49 54.47
N ASN A 890 -6.02 21.52 54.60
CA ASN A 890 -6.72 21.83 55.85
C ASN A 890 -7.66 20.69 56.28
N LEU A 891 -8.40 20.11 55.32
CA LEU A 891 -9.30 18.98 55.53
C LEU A 891 -8.55 17.76 56.08
N VAL A 892 -7.44 17.37 55.45
CA VAL A 892 -6.64 16.21 55.86
C VAL A 892 -5.87 16.46 57.15
N ALA A 893 -5.50 17.70 57.45
CA ALA A 893 -4.89 18.10 58.71
C ALA A 893 -5.89 18.29 59.87
N GLY A 894 -7.20 18.33 59.60
CA GLY A 894 -8.24 18.60 60.60
C GLY A 894 -8.17 20.01 61.19
N SER A 895 -7.68 20.99 60.43
CA SER A 895 -7.20 22.29 60.94
C SER A 895 -8.13 23.48 60.66
N GLY A 896 -9.39 23.25 60.31
CA GLY A 896 -10.38 24.30 60.08
C GLY A 896 -11.82 23.86 60.39
N ALA A 897 -12.73 24.84 60.42
CA ALA A 897 -14.13 24.65 60.80
C ALA A 897 -15.10 24.63 59.60
N ASP A 898 -14.75 25.31 58.50
CA ASP A 898 -15.67 25.66 57.40
C ASP A 898 -15.45 24.82 56.12
N GLN A 899 -14.65 23.75 56.20
CA GLN A 899 -14.20 23.00 55.01
C GLN A 899 -15.33 22.32 54.24
N ALA A 900 -16.45 21.97 54.87
CA ALA A 900 -17.65 21.51 54.17
C ALA A 900 -18.20 22.58 53.21
N ASP A 901 -18.12 23.86 53.59
CA ASP A 901 -18.60 24.99 52.79
C ASP A 901 -17.59 25.37 51.70
N GLU A 902 -16.28 25.32 52.00
CA GLU A 902 -15.24 25.47 50.98
C GLU A 902 -15.31 24.37 49.91
N LEU A 903 -15.55 23.11 50.31
CA LEU A 903 -15.75 21.97 49.39
C LEU A 903 -17.03 22.14 48.56
N GLY A 904 -18.15 22.53 49.20
CA GLY A 904 -19.38 22.88 48.48
C GLY A 904 -19.18 24.01 47.47
N GLY A 905 -18.25 24.93 47.76
CA GLY A 905 -17.77 25.96 46.83
C GLY A 905 -17.23 25.40 45.51
N PHE A 906 -16.55 24.24 45.52
CA PHE A 906 -16.07 23.54 44.31
C PHE A 906 -17.11 22.57 43.71
N ALA A 907 -18.36 22.63 44.16
CA ALA A 907 -19.44 21.66 43.89
C ALA A 907 -19.13 20.22 44.34
N VAL A 908 -18.25 20.04 45.34
CA VAL A 908 -17.92 18.72 45.90
C VAL A 908 -19.06 18.26 46.81
N ARG A 909 -19.73 17.17 46.43
CA ARG A 909 -20.77 16.50 47.22
C ARG A 909 -20.21 15.36 48.06
N TYR A 910 -19.15 14.72 47.57
CA TYR A 910 -18.61 13.49 48.11
C TYR A 910 -17.10 13.54 48.27
N VAL A 911 -16.59 12.95 49.34
CA VAL A 911 -15.17 12.71 49.58
C VAL A 911 -14.96 11.19 49.66
N LEU A 912 -14.17 10.65 48.73
CA LEU A 912 -13.86 9.21 48.64
C LEU A 912 -12.38 8.99 48.96
N VAL A 913 -12.08 8.33 50.07
CA VAL A 913 -10.71 7.93 50.41
C VAL A 913 -10.43 6.53 49.83
N ARG A 914 -9.37 6.43 49.03
CA ARG A 914 -8.94 5.18 48.40
C ARG A 914 -8.29 4.21 49.38
N LYS A 915 -8.35 2.92 49.01
CA LYS A 915 -7.73 1.80 49.72
C LYS A 915 -6.22 2.02 49.87
N GLY A 916 -5.74 2.02 51.12
CA GLY A 916 -4.32 2.20 51.46
C GLY A 916 -4.02 3.47 52.28
N ALA A 917 -4.98 4.39 52.41
CA ALA A 917 -4.81 5.59 53.23
C ALA A 917 -4.56 5.29 54.72
N PRO A 918 -3.78 6.12 55.44
CA PRO A 918 -3.62 6.02 56.89
C PRO A 918 -4.97 6.11 57.62
N ARG A 919 -5.16 5.29 58.66
CA ARG A 919 -6.41 5.26 59.45
C ARG A 919 -6.69 6.60 60.14
N GLU A 920 -5.64 7.36 60.38
CA GLU A 920 -5.62 8.71 60.93
C GLU A 920 -6.45 9.67 60.06
N MET A 921 -6.36 9.56 58.73
CA MET A 921 -7.14 10.36 57.79
C MET A 921 -8.65 10.10 57.92
N SER A 922 -9.05 8.83 58.07
CA SER A 922 -10.45 8.49 58.32
C SER A 922 -10.96 9.10 59.63
N ARG A 923 -10.15 9.08 60.72
CA ARG A 923 -10.55 9.70 62.00
C ARG A 923 -10.71 11.21 61.91
N VAL A 924 -9.87 11.88 61.10
CA VAL A 924 -9.97 13.33 60.88
C VAL A 924 -11.26 13.66 60.11
N LEU A 925 -11.57 12.93 59.03
CA LEU A 925 -12.80 13.12 58.26
C LEU A 925 -14.05 12.80 59.09
N ASP A 926 -14.02 11.74 59.89
CA ASP A 926 -15.10 11.37 60.84
C ASP A 926 -15.31 12.42 61.96
N ALA A 927 -14.33 13.30 62.21
CA ALA A 927 -14.39 14.39 63.19
C ALA A 927 -14.60 15.78 62.56
N THR A 928 -14.68 15.88 61.23
CA THR A 928 -14.81 17.15 60.51
C THR A 928 -16.28 17.61 60.47
N PRO A 929 -16.61 18.83 60.96
CA PRO A 929 -17.97 19.36 60.86
C PRO A 929 -18.50 19.40 59.42
N GLY A 930 -19.76 18.98 59.23
CA GLY A 930 -20.41 18.99 57.92
C GLY A 930 -20.06 17.82 56.98
N LEU A 931 -19.32 16.81 57.46
CA LEU A 931 -19.14 15.54 56.75
C LEU A 931 -19.87 14.38 57.47
N THR A 932 -20.84 13.77 56.80
CA THR A 932 -21.45 12.50 57.23
C THR A 932 -20.84 11.33 56.46
N ARG A 933 -20.29 10.35 57.17
CA ARG A 933 -19.82 9.10 56.56
C ARG A 933 -20.99 8.26 56.06
N LEU A 934 -20.94 7.83 54.79
CA LEU A 934 -21.98 6.99 54.18
C LEU A 934 -21.62 5.50 54.12
N SER A 935 -20.36 5.17 53.81
CA SER A 935 -19.96 3.77 53.63
C SER A 935 -18.48 3.50 53.88
N GLN A 936 -18.16 2.22 54.05
CA GLN A 936 -16.80 1.68 54.00
C GLN A 936 -16.87 0.31 53.31
N GLN A 937 -16.22 0.15 52.16
CA GLN A 937 -16.21 -1.08 51.36
C GLN A 937 -14.80 -1.31 50.80
N ASP A 938 -14.33 -2.56 50.89
CA ASP A 938 -13.03 -3.05 50.35
C ASP A 938 -11.77 -2.27 50.74
N GLY A 939 -11.85 -1.52 51.84
CA GLY A 939 -10.79 -0.66 52.36
C GLY A 939 -10.84 0.79 51.85
N SER A 940 -11.80 1.13 50.98
CA SER A 940 -12.21 2.51 50.68
C SER A 940 -13.28 2.99 51.65
N ALA A 941 -13.46 4.31 51.78
CA ALA A 941 -14.52 4.91 52.58
C ALA A 941 -15.05 6.20 51.95
N LEU A 942 -16.35 6.45 52.11
CA LEU A 942 -17.08 7.56 51.48
C LEU A 942 -17.74 8.45 52.53
N TRP A 943 -17.54 9.76 52.42
CA TRP A 943 -18.24 10.80 53.17
C TRP A 943 -19.05 11.69 52.21
N ARG A 944 -20.17 12.21 52.69
CA ARG A 944 -21.03 13.19 52.03
C ARG A 944 -20.84 14.56 52.71
N VAL A 945 -20.76 15.60 51.91
CA VAL A 945 -20.85 17.00 52.36
C VAL A 945 -22.31 17.33 52.64
N ASP A 946 -22.63 17.69 53.89
CA ASP A 946 -23.99 17.95 54.37
C ASP A 946 -24.49 19.37 54.06
N ARG A 947 -24.15 19.85 52.86
CA ARG A 947 -24.69 21.06 52.23
C ARG A 947 -25.36 20.71 50.91
N GLN A 948 -26.26 21.56 50.45
CA GLN A 948 -26.69 21.55 49.05
C GLN A 948 -25.54 22.13 48.22
N VAL A 949 -25.06 21.36 47.23
CA VAL A 949 -23.97 21.77 46.35
C VAL A 949 -24.43 21.62 44.91
N SER A 950 -23.98 22.51 44.04
CA SER A 950 -24.32 22.48 42.62
C SER A 950 -23.24 23.16 41.78
N ARG A 951 -23.13 22.76 40.52
CA ARG A 951 -22.27 23.44 39.53
C ARG A 951 -22.72 24.89 39.32
N ALA A 952 -24.02 25.16 39.21
CA ALA A 952 -24.58 26.49 39.01
C ALA A 952 -25.48 26.90 40.18
N ALA A 953 -25.33 28.13 40.66
CA ALA A 953 -26.18 28.71 41.71
C ALA A 953 -26.38 30.22 41.52
N ILE A 954 -27.56 30.74 41.88
CA ILE A 954 -27.77 32.18 42.07
C ILE A 954 -27.32 32.53 43.49
N VAL A 955 -26.33 33.42 43.61
CA VAL A 955 -25.88 33.99 44.87
C VAL A 955 -26.50 35.38 45.04
N PRO A 956 -27.38 35.62 46.02
CA PRO A 956 -27.91 36.94 46.31
C PRO A 956 -26.87 37.77 47.11
N LYS A 957 -27.04 39.10 47.11
CA LYS A 957 -26.23 40.02 47.92
C LYS A 957 -26.38 39.81 49.44
N SER A 958 -27.48 39.19 49.87
CA SER A 958 -27.71 38.70 51.23
C SER A 958 -28.74 37.56 51.23
N GLY A 959 -28.44 36.46 51.91
CA GLY A 959 -29.24 35.23 51.94
C GLY A 959 -28.53 34.03 51.32
N ASP A 960 -29.17 32.86 51.38
CA ASP A 960 -28.60 31.60 50.89
C ASP A 960 -28.60 31.50 49.36
N ALA A 961 -27.64 30.75 48.81
CA ALA A 961 -27.53 30.51 47.37
C ALA A 961 -28.56 29.47 46.89
N THR A 962 -29.18 29.72 45.73
CA THR A 962 -30.20 28.83 45.13
C THR A 962 -29.61 28.03 43.96
N SER A 963 -29.64 26.70 43.99
CA SER A 963 -29.10 25.89 42.88
C SER A 963 -29.94 25.96 41.60
N ILE A 964 -29.28 25.85 40.46
CA ILE A 964 -29.87 25.87 39.12
C ILE A 964 -29.47 24.59 38.38
N ALA A 965 -30.36 24.09 37.53
CA ALA A 965 -30.04 23.00 36.60
C ALA A 965 -28.93 23.42 35.62
N ALA A 966 -27.87 22.62 35.51
CA ALA A 966 -26.74 22.80 34.61
C ALA A 966 -26.43 21.50 33.85
N GLY A 967 -25.87 21.62 32.64
CA GLY A 967 -25.18 20.52 31.97
C GLY A 967 -23.69 20.45 32.39
N PRO A 968 -22.88 19.58 31.77
CA PRO A 968 -21.46 19.45 32.09
C PRO A 968 -20.61 20.67 31.75
N VAL A 969 -21.00 21.41 30.71
CA VAL A 969 -20.34 22.64 30.19
C VAL A 969 -21.38 23.73 29.98
N GLU A 970 -22.39 23.47 29.15
CA GLU A 970 -23.52 24.39 28.93
C GLU A 970 -24.54 24.41 30.10
N LEU A 971 -25.43 25.41 30.08
CA LEU A 971 -26.62 25.52 30.92
C LEU A 971 -27.71 26.24 30.12
N HIS A 972 -28.91 25.66 30.07
CA HIS A 972 -30.08 26.19 29.36
C HIS A 972 -31.29 26.05 30.31
N THR A 973 -31.83 27.15 30.84
CA THR A 973 -32.79 27.07 31.96
C THR A 973 -33.64 28.33 32.13
N THR A 974 -34.67 28.30 32.99
CA THR A 974 -35.47 29.50 33.33
C THR A 974 -35.19 29.92 34.76
N ILE A 975 -34.79 31.17 34.97
CA ILE A 975 -34.54 31.74 36.31
C ILE A 975 -35.68 32.66 36.77
N PRO A 976 -36.05 32.66 38.06
CA PRO A 976 -37.05 33.58 38.59
C PRO A 976 -36.53 35.01 38.68
N ALA A 977 -37.44 35.97 38.88
CA ALA A 977 -37.09 37.32 39.31
C ALA A 977 -36.47 37.30 40.73
N GLY A 978 -35.71 38.34 41.10
CA GLY A 978 -35.01 38.39 42.38
C GLY A 978 -34.50 39.77 42.77
N ALA A 979 -33.88 39.84 43.95
CA ALA A 979 -33.29 41.08 44.49
C ALA A 979 -32.09 41.56 43.66
N ASP A 980 -31.80 42.86 43.74
CA ASP A 980 -30.73 43.52 43.00
C ASP A 980 -29.32 43.12 43.50
N GLY A 981 -28.34 43.16 42.60
CA GLY A 981 -26.96 42.74 42.87
C GLY A 981 -26.79 41.23 43.11
N ARG A 982 -27.65 40.40 42.50
CA ARG A 982 -27.50 38.94 42.48
C ARG A 982 -26.57 38.49 41.35
N VAL A 983 -25.85 37.39 41.56
CA VAL A 983 -24.82 36.89 40.65
C VAL A 983 -25.04 35.40 40.36
N LEU A 984 -24.98 35.01 39.09
CA LEU A 984 -24.83 33.61 38.70
C LEU A 984 -23.40 33.18 39.02
N ARG A 985 -23.25 32.12 39.81
CA ARG A 985 -21.97 31.51 40.18
C ARG A 985 -21.89 30.12 39.55
N LEU A 986 -20.85 29.88 38.76
CA LEU A 986 -20.49 28.58 38.21
C LEU A 986 -19.26 28.06 38.93
N ALA A 987 -19.28 26.82 39.42
CA ALA A 987 -18.15 26.19 40.10
C ALA A 987 -17.05 25.72 39.13
N ASP A 988 -16.78 26.50 38.09
CA ASP A 988 -15.77 26.24 37.07
C ASP A 988 -14.79 27.42 37.00
N THR A 989 -13.55 27.19 36.55
CA THR A 989 -12.51 28.23 36.49
C THR A 989 -12.93 29.40 35.60
N ALA A 990 -12.75 30.63 36.09
CA ALA A 990 -13.07 31.84 35.34
C ALA A 990 -12.24 31.96 34.05
N ASN A 991 -12.90 32.22 32.92
CA ASN A 991 -12.28 32.25 31.59
C ASN A 991 -13.06 33.17 30.63
N GLU A 992 -12.38 33.82 29.69
CA GLU A 992 -13.02 34.73 28.74
C GLU A 992 -13.95 34.04 27.72
N GLY A 993 -13.76 32.74 27.43
CA GLY A 993 -14.63 31.99 26.52
C GLY A 993 -16.04 31.70 27.07
N TRP A 994 -16.28 31.92 28.37
CA TRP A 994 -17.62 31.78 28.95
C TRP A 994 -18.55 32.92 28.53
N THR A 995 -19.65 32.59 27.88
CA THR A 995 -20.71 33.52 27.46
C THR A 995 -22.03 33.18 28.16
N ALA A 996 -22.85 34.20 28.43
CA ALA A 996 -24.16 34.03 29.04
C ALA A 996 -25.13 35.10 28.52
N THR A 997 -26.37 34.69 28.30
CA THR A 997 -27.48 35.60 27.94
C THR A 997 -28.72 35.34 28.79
N LEU A 998 -29.51 36.38 29.01
CA LEU A 998 -30.86 36.29 29.59
C LEU A 998 -31.87 36.87 28.59
N ASP A 999 -32.83 36.07 28.16
CA ASP A 999 -33.76 36.40 27.07
C ASP A 999 -33.03 36.93 25.81
N GLY A 1000 -31.87 36.34 25.49
CA GLY A 1000 -31.01 36.74 24.37
C GLY A 1000 -30.17 38.01 24.59
N LYS A 1001 -30.20 38.63 25.77
CA LYS A 1001 -29.35 39.80 26.11
C LYS A 1001 -28.08 39.35 26.85
N PRO A 1002 -26.87 39.77 26.44
CA PRO A 1002 -25.63 39.35 27.08
C PRO A 1002 -25.50 39.90 28.52
N LEU A 1003 -24.90 39.10 29.40
CA LEU A 1003 -24.66 39.41 30.82
C LEU A 1003 -23.21 39.83 31.10
N THR A 1004 -22.99 40.68 32.10
CA THR A 1004 -21.64 41.08 32.54
C THR A 1004 -20.91 39.90 33.17
N ARG A 1005 -19.74 39.52 32.63
CA ARG A 1005 -18.84 38.52 33.26
C ARG A 1005 -18.21 39.08 34.54
N THR A 1006 -18.10 38.25 35.58
CA THR A 1006 -17.41 38.58 36.84
C THR A 1006 -16.74 37.33 37.43
N THR A 1007 -15.82 37.49 38.38
CA THR A 1007 -15.10 36.38 39.03
C THR A 1007 -15.53 36.26 40.49
N VAL A 1008 -16.14 35.14 40.84
CA VAL A 1008 -16.67 34.87 42.18
C VAL A 1008 -15.62 34.10 43.01
N ASP A 1009 -15.57 34.36 44.32
CA ASP A 1009 -14.65 33.72 45.28
C ASP A 1009 -13.13 33.79 44.95
N GLY A 1010 -12.75 34.65 44.00
CA GLY A 1010 -11.39 34.79 43.47
C GLY A 1010 -10.94 33.70 42.48
N TRP A 1011 -11.85 32.84 41.97
CA TRP A 1011 -11.49 31.79 41.00
C TRP A 1011 -12.64 31.32 40.09
N ALA A 1012 -13.88 31.39 40.57
CA ALA A 1012 -15.05 30.81 39.93
C ALA A 1012 -15.64 31.74 38.88
N GLN A 1013 -16.06 31.22 37.74
CA GLN A 1013 -16.78 31.98 36.72
C GLN A 1013 -18.12 32.48 37.27
N GLY A 1014 -18.48 33.72 36.97
CA GLY A 1014 -19.82 34.23 37.26
C GLY A 1014 -20.31 35.29 36.28
N PHE A 1015 -21.58 35.64 36.45
CA PHE A 1015 -22.27 36.66 35.65
C PHE A 1015 -23.23 37.47 36.50
N GLU A 1016 -23.25 38.79 36.32
CA GLU A 1016 -24.22 39.68 36.98
C GLU A 1016 -25.63 39.42 36.44
N LEU A 1017 -26.59 39.18 37.33
CA LEU A 1017 -27.98 38.87 36.96
C LEU A 1017 -28.92 40.03 37.30
N PRO A 1018 -29.75 40.51 36.35
CA PRO A 1018 -30.73 41.56 36.62
C PRO A 1018 -31.85 41.06 37.55
N THR A 1019 -32.65 42.00 38.06
CA THR A 1019 -33.80 41.70 38.94
C THR A 1019 -34.92 40.93 38.24
N THR A 1020 -35.03 41.03 36.91
CA THR A 1020 -35.99 40.26 36.10
C THR A 1020 -35.59 38.78 35.98
N GLY A 1021 -36.59 37.89 35.97
CA GLY A 1021 -36.42 36.50 35.52
C GLY A 1021 -36.52 36.40 34.00
N GLY A 1022 -36.15 35.23 33.45
CA GLY A 1022 -36.07 34.99 32.00
C GLY A 1022 -35.44 33.63 31.67
N THR A 1023 -35.26 33.32 30.38
CA THR A 1023 -34.48 32.17 29.93
C THR A 1023 -32.99 32.51 29.96
N LEU A 1024 -32.25 31.81 30.82
CA LEU A 1024 -30.81 31.93 31.02
C LEU A 1024 -30.11 30.83 30.23
N ASP A 1025 -29.33 31.23 29.24
CA ASP A 1025 -28.51 30.35 28.41
C ASP A 1025 -27.04 30.72 28.59
N VAL A 1026 -26.20 29.71 28.87
CA VAL A 1026 -24.77 29.85 29.18
C VAL A 1026 -23.98 28.79 28.43
N THR A 1027 -22.98 29.24 27.69
CA THR A 1027 -22.18 28.44 26.77
C THR A 1027 -20.69 28.75 26.94
N PHE A 1028 -19.83 27.85 26.47
CA PHE A 1028 -18.41 28.14 26.30
C PHE A 1028 -18.11 28.23 24.80
N ASP A 1029 -17.83 29.45 24.33
CA ASP A 1029 -17.47 29.71 22.94
C ASP A 1029 -15.96 29.55 22.74
N ALA A 1030 -15.57 28.43 22.12
CA ALA A 1030 -14.17 28.20 21.77
C ALA A 1030 -13.69 29.29 20.79
N PRO A 1031 -12.49 29.88 20.99
CA PRO A 1031 -11.96 30.89 20.08
C PRO A 1031 -11.88 30.38 18.64
N VAL A 1032 -12.23 31.22 17.66
CA VAL A 1032 -12.19 30.84 16.23
C VAL A 1032 -10.81 30.34 15.79
N SER A 1033 -9.75 30.83 16.45
CA SER A 1033 -8.36 30.35 16.28
C SER A 1033 -8.16 28.87 16.67
N HIS A 1034 -8.86 28.36 17.68
CA HIS A 1034 -8.82 26.93 18.07
C HIS A 1034 -9.41 26.06 16.96
N THR A 1035 -10.62 26.38 16.50
CA THR A 1035 -11.29 25.65 15.41
C THR A 1035 -10.50 25.75 14.10
N ALA A 1036 -9.99 26.94 13.75
CA ALA A 1036 -9.16 27.12 12.56
C ALA A 1036 -7.84 26.35 12.65
N TRP A 1037 -7.23 26.27 13.84
CA TRP A 1037 -6.01 25.49 14.06
C TRP A 1037 -6.27 23.98 13.95
N LEU A 1038 -7.36 23.45 14.52
CA LEU A 1038 -7.75 22.04 14.35
C LEU A 1038 -7.91 21.65 12.87
N TRP A 1039 -8.53 22.53 12.06
CA TRP A 1039 -8.61 22.33 10.60
C TRP A 1039 -7.23 22.37 9.92
N ALA A 1040 -6.35 23.29 10.34
CA ALA A 1040 -4.97 23.37 9.83
C ALA A 1040 -4.15 22.12 10.21
N GLN A 1041 -4.25 21.61 11.43
CA GLN A 1041 -3.62 20.37 11.88
C GLN A 1041 -4.11 19.17 11.06
N GLY A 1042 -5.43 19.07 10.82
CA GLY A 1042 -6.01 18.03 9.97
C GLY A 1042 -5.46 18.07 8.55
N ALA A 1043 -5.38 19.27 7.95
CA ALA A 1043 -4.79 19.46 6.62
C ALA A 1043 -3.30 19.10 6.59
N LEU A 1044 -2.50 19.54 7.57
CA LEU A 1044 -1.07 19.22 7.68
C LEU A 1044 -0.83 17.72 7.88
N ALA A 1045 -1.65 17.05 8.67
CA ALA A 1045 -1.58 15.60 8.87
C ALA A 1045 -1.87 14.83 7.56
N VAL A 1046 -2.89 15.25 6.80
CA VAL A 1046 -3.19 14.68 5.47
C VAL A 1046 -2.03 14.93 4.49
N VAL A 1047 -1.46 16.13 4.46
CA VAL A 1047 -0.30 16.47 3.62
C VAL A 1047 0.92 15.60 4.00
N LEU A 1048 1.21 15.42 5.28
CA LEU A 1048 2.33 14.57 5.73
C LEU A 1048 2.11 13.10 5.37
N VAL A 1049 0.91 12.56 5.56
CA VAL A 1049 0.56 11.20 5.15
C VAL A 1049 0.76 11.03 3.64
N VAL A 1050 0.25 11.96 2.82
CA VAL A 1050 0.49 11.95 1.37
C VAL A 1050 1.99 11.99 1.08
N LEU A 1051 2.76 12.93 1.62
CA LEU A 1051 4.20 13.06 1.37
C LEU A 1051 4.99 11.78 1.72
N ALA A 1052 4.68 11.13 2.84
CA ALA A 1052 5.29 9.88 3.28
C ALA A 1052 4.99 8.66 2.39
N LEU A 1053 3.76 8.56 1.85
CA LEU A 1053 3.28 7.39 1.10
C LEU A 1053 4.11 7.10 -0.17
N PRO A 1054 4.23 5.82 -0.60
CA PRO A 1054 4.84 5.46 -1.86
C PRO A 1054 4.04 6.09 -3.01
N GLY A 1055 4.63 7.07 -3.68
CA GLY A 1055 4.11 7.56 -4.95
C GLY A 1055 4.21 6.44 -5.99
N ARG A 1056 3.19 6.32 -6.84
CA ARG A 1056 3.28 5.50 -8.05
C ARG A 1056 4.36 6.12 -8.92
N ARG A 1057 5.44 5.37 -9.20
CA ARG A 1057 6.46 5.78 -10.18
C ARG A 1057 5.74 6.15 -11.49
N ARG A 1058 6.13 7.30 -12.07
CA ARG A 1058 5.56 7.82 -13.32
C ARG A 1058 6.25 7.22 -14.55
N ASP A 1059 7.29 6.43 -14.29
CA ASP A 1059 8.08 5.61 -15.19
C ASP A 1059 7.16 4.71 -16.03
N VAL A 1060 6.90 5.14 -17.27
CA VAL A 1060 6.19 4.35 -18.29
C VAL A 1060 7.23 3.45 -18.97
N ASP A 1061 7.43 2.28 -18.36
CA ASP A 1061 8.19 1.09 -18.77
C ASP A 1061 9.48 1.27 -19.61
N ASP A 1062 10.55 0.65 -19.09
CA ASP A 1062 11.95 0.68 -19.55
C ASP A 1062 12.20 -0.04 -20.90
N ASP A 1063 11.21 -0.04 -21.79
CA ASP A 1063 11.22 -0.71 -23.11
C ASP A 1063 12.10 0.02 -24.14
N LEU A 1064 12.60 1.21 -23.82
CA LEU A 1064 13.45 2.04 -24.68
C LEU A 1064 14.92 1.87 -24.27
N PRO A 1065 15.87 1.70 -25.20
CA PRO A 1065 17.28 1.99 -24.91
C PRO A 1065 17.44 3.48 -24.55
N GLU A 1066 18.42 3.79 -23.69
CA GLU A 1066 18.74 5.17 -23.30
C GLU A 1066 19.42 5.94 -24.44
N GLU A 1067 18.62 6.40 -25.41
CA GLU A 1067 19.09 7.33 -26.45
C GLU A 1067 18.81 8.78 -26.09
N GLN A 1068 19.74 9.65 -26.47
CA GLN A 1068 19.69 11.08 -26.16
C GLN A 1068 18.50 11.74 -26.87
N ALA A 1069 17.86 12.70 -26.19
CA ALA A 1069 16.76 13.47 -26.78
C ALA A 1069 17.27 14.29 -27.98
N VAL A 1070 16.97 13.81 -29.19
CA VAL A 1070 17.25 14.56 -30.43
C VAL A 1070 16.52 15.91 -30.34
N PRO A 1071 17.24 17.05 -30.37
CA PRO A 1071 16.58 18.36 -30.33
C PRO A 1071 15.70 18.51 -31.58
N ALA A 1072 14.53 19.11 -31.40
CA ALA A 1072 13.58 19.31 -32.50
C ALA A 1072 14.26 20.08 -33.64
N GLN A 1073 14.27 19.50 -34.84
CA GLN A 1073 14.93 20.11 -36.00
C GLN A 1073 14.32 21.48 -36.32
N ASP A 1074 15.19 22.45 -36.59
CA ASP A 1074 14.80 23.81 -36.92
C ASP A 1074 13.93 23.83 -38.18
N VAL A 1075 12.70 24.32 -38.08
CA VAL A 1075 11.76 24.37 -39.20
C VAL A 1075 12.20 25.46 -40.19
N THR A 1076 13.01 25.07 -41.17
CA THR A 1076 13.64 25.93 -42.18
C THR A 1076 12.66 26.39 -43.27
N GLY A 1077 11.70 27.24 -42.90
CA GLY A 1077 10.78 27.89 -43.83
C GLY A 1077 10.50 29.35 -43.48
N GLU A 1078 10.50 30.25 -44.46
CA GLU A 1078 10.35 31.70 -44.23
C GLU A 1078 8.89 32.17 -44.01
N GLY A 1079 7.92 31.26 -44.11
CA GLY A 1079 6.49 31.56 -44.16
C GLY A 1079 5.91 32.22 -42.90
N ARG A 1080 4.78 32.93 -43.07
CA ARG A 1080 4.02 33.63 -42.00
C ARG A 1080 3.42 32.71 -40.90
N ARG A 1081 3.65 31.39 -40.97
CA ARG A 1081 3.42 30.43 -39.88
C ARG A 1081 4.70 30.18 -39.08
N ALA A 1082 5.80 29.87 -39.76
CA ALA A 1082 7.12 29.65 -39.13
C ALA A 1082 7.59 30.86 -38.32
N ARG A 1083 7.44 32.09 -38.84
CA ARG A 1083 7.76 33.31 -38.06
C ARG A 1083 6.94 33.47 -36.77
N ARG A 1084 5.72 32.92 -36.72
CA ARG A 1084 4.89 32.91 -35.49
C ARG A 1084 5.26 31.79 -34.54
N LEU A 1085 5.63 30.62 -35.05
CA LEU A 1085 6.13 29.52 -34.23
C LEU A 1085 7.50 29.85 -33.63
N ARG A 1086 8.38 30.53 -34.37
CA ARG A 1086 9.67 31.01 -33.88
C ARG A 1086 9.50 32.10 -32.82
N ALA A 1087 8.65 33.12 -33.06
CA ALA A 1087 8.31 34.11 -32.04
C ALA A 1087 7.62 33.54 -30.80
N GLN A 1088 6.89 32.42 -30.94
CA GLN A 1088 6.29 31.72 -29.81
C GLN A 1088 7.34 30.90 -29.02
N ALA A 1089 8.27 30.23 -29.71
CA ALA A 1089 9.38 29.53 -29.08
C ALA A 1089 10.37 30.51 -28.41
N GLU A 1090 10.59 31.68 -29.00
CA GLU A 1090 11.36 32.79 -28.40
C GLU A 1090 10.68 33.27 -27.11
N ALA A 1091 9.36 33.49 -27.11
CA ALA A 1091 8.62 33.88 -25.91
C ALA A 1091 8.54 32.77 -24.83
N GLU A 1092 8.46 31.50 -25.23
CA GLU A 1092 8.51 30.35 -24.32
C GLU A 1092 9.93 30.15 -23.74
N ALA A 1093 10.98 30.51 -24.48
CA ALA A 1093 12.36 30.54 -24.00
C ALA A 1093 12.65 31.74 -23.07
N GLU A 1094 12.10 32.92 -23.36
CA GLU A 1094 12.14 34.08 -22.44
C GLU A 1094 11.42 33.74 -21.12
N GLN A 1095 10.25 33.10 -21.17
CA GLN A 1095 9.58 32.61 -19.96
C GLN A 1095 10.37 31.53 -19.23
N ALA A 1096 11.09 30.64 -19.95
CA ALA A 1096 11.98 29.68 -19.31
C ALA A 1096 13.17 30.37 -18.59
N ALA A 1097 13.69 31.48 -19.14
CA ALA A 1097 14.73 32.28 -18.53
C ALA A 1097 14.22 33.10 -17.32
N GLU A 1098 13.04 33.71 -17.39
CA GLU A 1098 12.43 34.43 -16.26
C GLU A 1098 12.09 33.51 -15.07
N ASN A 1099 11.88 32.22 -15.30
CA ASN A 1099 11.62 31.23 -14.24
C ASN A 1099 12.91 30.60 -13.64
N ALA A 1100 14.10 31.04 -14.04
CA ALA A 1100 15.38 30.59 -13.50
C ALA A 1100 15.93 31.60 -12.47
N GLU A 1101 15.78 31.32 -11.16
CA GLU A 1101 16.33 32.17 -10.10
C GLU A 1101 17.88 32.26 -10.21
N PRO A 1102 18.47 33.47 -10.18
CA PRO A 1102 19.91 33.65 -10.34
C PRO A 1102 20.66 33.17 -9.10
N THR A 1103 21.35 32.04 -9.23
CA THR A 1103 22.25 31.53 -8.18
C THR A 1103 23.64 32.13 -8.36
N GLU A 1104 23.93 33.23 -7.68
CA GLU A 1104 25.29 33.78 -7.63
C GLU A 1104 26.25 32.82 -6.90
N GLY A 1105 27.44 32.59 -7.49
CA GLY A 1105 28.55 31.91 -6.82
C GLY A 1105 28.86 30.48 -7.29
N ALA A 1106 29.35 30.34 -8.52
CA ALA A 1106 30.13 29.18 -8.95
C ALA A 1106 31.24 29.64 -9.91
N ASP A 1107 32.50 29.29 -9.61
CA ASP A 1107 33.65 29.62 -10.46
C ASP A 1107 33.61 28.87 -11.79
N THR A 1108 34.21 29.47 -12.82
CA THR A 1108 34.25 28.92 -14.19
C THR A 1108 35.04 27.62 -14.25
N LEU A 1109 34.35 26.50 -14.50
CA LEU A 1109 34.97 25.32 -15.07
C LEU A 1109 35.33 25.59 -16.56
N PRO A 1110 36.48 25.12 -17.06
CA PRO A 1110 36.79 25.16 -18.48
C PRO A 1110 35.86 24.22 -19.27
N PRO A 1111 35.66 24.46 -20.59
CA PRO A 1111 34.93 23.52 -21.44
C PRO A 1111 35.65 22.16 -21.49
N PRO A 1112 34.92 21.05 -21.73
CA PRO A 1112 35.54 19.76 -22.00
C PRO A 1112 36.37 19.82 -23.28
N GLU A 1113 37.49 19.10 -23.31
CA GLU A 1113 38.32 18.97 -24.50
C GLU A 1113 37.58 18.15 -25.57
N GLU A 1114 37.70 18.54 -26.85
CA GLU A 1114 37.15 17.78 -27.96
C GLU A 1114 37.93 16.46 -28.15
N GLU A 1115 37.31 15.32 -27.84
CA GLU A 1115 37.89 14.02 -28.15
C GLU A 1115 38.00 13.85 -29.67
N VAL A 1116 39.24 13.96 -30.17
CA VAL A 1116 39.57 13.79 -31.59
C VAL A 1116 39.10 12.39 -32.04
N PRO A 1117 38.31 12.27 -33.13
CA PRO A 1117 37.72 10.99 -33.51
C PRO A 1117 38.79 9.93 -33.78
N ALA A 1118 38.73 8.83 -33.04
CA ALA A 1118 39.71 7.76 -33.11
C ALA A 1118 39.83 7.18 -34.52
N ALA A 1119 41.04 7.16 -35.07
CA ALA A 1119 41.29 6.66 -36.41
C ALA A 1119 40.96 5.16 -36.51
N VAL A 1120 40.15 4.79 -37.50
CA VAL A 1120 39.81 3.38 -37.79
C VAL A 1120 41.09 2.59 -38.07
N PRO A 1121 41.39 1.50 -37.33
CA PRO A 1121 42.58 0.70 -37.59
C PRO A 1121 42.51 0.04 -38.97
N GLN A 1122 43.39 0.46 -39.88
CA GLN A 1122 43.62 -0.30 -41.11
C GLN A 1122 44.26 -1.64 -40.77
N GLN A 1123 43.70 -2.74 -41.28
CA GLN A 1123 44.36 -4.03 -41.24
C GLN A 1123 45.65 -3.97 -42.06
N GLN A 1124 46.81 -4.10 -41.41
CA GLN A 1124 48.07 -4.36 -42.10
C GLN A 1124 48.31 -5.87 -42.24
N ALA A 1125 49.01 -6.25 -43.30
CA ALA A 1125 49.11 -7.63 -43.77
C ALA A 1125 50.13 -8.47 -42.99
N TYR A 1126 50.04 -9.79 -43.16
CA TYR A 1126 51.06 -10.75 -42.74
C TYR A 1126 52.46 -10.38 -43.29
N GLY A 1127 53.45 -10.18 -42.41
CA GLY A 1127 54.82 -9.90 -42.81
C GLY A 1127 55.83 -9.86 -41.66
N GLU A 1128 56.65 -10.92 -41.58
CA GLU A 1128 57.99 -10.99 -40.97
C GLU A 1128 58.19 -10.73 -39.45
N TRP A 1129 59.20 -11.43 -38.93
CA TRP A 1129 59.83 -11.23 -37.61
C TRP A 1129 61.16 -10.47 -37.83
N ASP A 1130 61.64 -9.68 -36.86
CA ASP A 1130 62.77 -10.13 -36.03
C ASP A 1130 63.05 -9.21 -34.80
N THR A 1131 64.02 -9.64 -33.99
CA THR A 1131 64.50 -9.06 -32.73
C THR A 1131 65.97 -8.61 -32.86
N PRO A 1132 66.65 -8.15 -31.79
CA PRO A 1132 66.35 -7.09 -30.82
C PRO A 1132 67.49 -6.03 -30.74
N SER A 1133 67.40 -5.03 -29.84
CA SER A 1133 68.48 -4.74 -28.86
C SER A 1133 68.16 -3.61 -27.86
N TYR A 1134 68.77 -3.72 -26.67
CA TYR A 1134 68.88 -2.71 -25.61
C TYR A 1134 70.16 -1.87 -25.81
N ALA A 1135 70.24 -0.66 -25.23
CA ALA A 1135 71.08 -0.42 -24.03
C ALA A 1135 71.22 1.06 -23.58
N GLY A 1136 70.78 1.34 -22.34
CA GLY A 1136 71.56 2.08 -21.33
C GLY A 1136 71.74 3.61 -21.43
N ALA A 1137 72.15 4.31 -20.36
CA ALA A 1137 72.27 3.92 -18.94
C ALA A 1137 72.43 5.17 -18.02
N ASP A 1138 72.68 4.92 -16.72
CA ASP A 1138 73.23 5.83 -15.68
C ASP A 1138 72.28 6.88 -15.04
N TYR A 1139 72.31 7.16 -13.73
CA TYR A 1139 72.69 6.36 -12.53
C TYR A 1139 72.17 7.08 -11.24
N GLY A 1140 71.91 6.39 -10.12
CA GLY A 1140 71.62 7.09 -8.86
C GLY A 1140 71.19 6.30 -7.60
N THR A 1141 72.15 5.67 -6.91
CA THR A 1141 72.26 5.67 -5.41
C THR A 1141 71.38 4.74 -4.52
N TYR A 1142 71.95 3.57 -4.14
CA TYR A 1142 71.90 2.79 -2.86
C TYR A 1142 70.59 2.60 -2.04
N GLY A 1143 70.31 1.48 -1.36
CA GLY A 1143 71.02 0.21 -1.10
C GLY A 1143 70.77 -0.29 0.36
N GLY A 1144 70.86 -1.57 0.76
CA GLY A 1144 71.01 -2.84 0.02
C GLY A 1144 71.68 -3.95 0.88
N GLU A 1145 71.03 -5.11 1.10
CA GLU A 1145 71.63 -6.30 1.75
C GLU A 1145 71.14 -7.65 1.18
N GLN A 1146 72.13 -8.46 0.72
CA GLN A 1146 72.39 -9.90 0.99
C GLN A 1146 71.29 -11.00 0.88
N TYR A 1147 71.66 -12.30 0.84
CA TYR A 1147 72.37 -13.13 -0.17
C TYR A 1147 72.31 -14.62 0.29
N GLN A 1148 72.34 -15.59 -0.65
CA GLN A 1148 72.45 -17.06 -0.41
C GLN A 1148 71.25 -17.76 0.29
N GLY A 1149 70.88 -19.02 0.02
CA GLY A 1149 71.19 -19.87 -1.15
C GLY A 1149 71.50 -21.35 -0.84
N GLN A 1150 70.55 -22.28 -1.09
CA GLN A 1150 70.85 -23.70 -1.34
C GLN A 1150 69.76 -24.45 -2.15
N GLN A 1151 70.06 -25.69 -2.54
CA GLN A 1151 69.34 -26.55 -3.51
C GLN A 1151 68.10 -27.24 -2.87
N GLN A 1152 67.19 -27.96 -3.56
CA GLN A 1152 67.41 -29.07 -4.51
C GLN A 1152 66.14 -29.49 -5.31
N TYR A 1153 66.35 -30.16 -6.45
CA TYR A 1153 65.34 -30.79 -7.36
C TYR A 1153 64.77 -32.13 -6.77
N PRO A 1154 63.61 -32.70 -7.23
CA PRO A 1154 63.15 -32.94 -8.61
C PRO A 1154 61.78 -32.29 -8.96
N ALA A 1155 61.34 -32.08 -10.21
CA ALA A 1155 61.52 -32.75 -11.53
C ALA A 1155 60.60 -33.98 -11.77
N GLY A 1156 59.47 -33.77 -12.48
CA GLY A 1156 58.53 -34.84 -12.84
C GLY A 1156 57.25 -34.36 -13.56
N THR A 1157 57.23 -34.61 -14.87
CA THR A 1157 56.14 -34.72 -15.88
C THR A 1157 54.84 -35.45 -15.43
N TYR A 1158 53.69 -35.47 -16.15
CA TYR A 1158 53.38 -35.35 -17.60
C TYR A 1158 52.00 -34.67 -17.91
N GLU A 1159 51.87 -34.18 -19.16
CA GLU A 1159 50.72 -34.23 -20.12
C GLU A 1159 49.32 -33.60 -19.88
N GLN A 1160 48.95 -32.70 -20.81
CA GLN A 1160 47.87 -32.79 -21.84
C GLN A 1160 46.68 -33.78 -21.69
N PRO A 1161 45.54 -33.55 -22.41
CA PRO A 1161 44.94 -32.27 -22.85
C PRO A 1161 43.39 -32.24 -22.69
N TYR A 1162 42.72 -31.21 -23.23
CA TYR A 1162 41.31 -31.34 -23.66
C TYR A 1162 41.23 -32.29 -24.87
N GLN A 1163 40.23 -33.16 -24.91
CA GLN A 1163 39.93 -34.03 -26.06
C GLN A 1163 38.49 -33.83 -26.52
N ALA A 1164 38.28 -33.78 -27.84
CA ALA A 1164 36.99 -33.56 -28.50
C ALA A 1164 36.32 -34.89 -28.92
N ASP A 1165 35.10 -34.79 -29.46
CA ASP A 1165 34.28 -35.89 -29.98
C ASP A 1165 35.02 -36.88 -30.89
N PRO A 1166 34.53 -38.13 -30.94
CA PRO A 1166 33.76 -38.46 -32.14
C PRO A 1166 32.51 -39.33 -31.87
N TYR A 1167 31.38 -38.96 -32.50
CA TYR A 1167 30.77 -39.76 -33.58
C TYR A 1167 29.59 -39.00 -34.24
N GLN A 1168 29.86 -38.34 -35.37
CA GLN A 1168 28.82 -38.08 -36.37
C GLN A 1168 28.72 -39.28 -37.31
N SER A 1169 27.52 -39.82 -37.51
CA SER A 1169 26.94 -40.19 -38.82
C SER A 1169 25.72 -41.08 -38.64
N GLY A 1170 24.63 -40.74 -39.32
CA GLY A 1170 23.39 -41.51 -39.36
C GLY A 1170 22.36 -40.79 -40.21
N GLN A 1171 21.93 -41.42 -41.31
CA GLN A 1171 20.91 -40.85 -42.18
C GLN A 1171 19.54 -40.95 -41.50
N TYR A 1172 18.72 -39.90 -41.61
CA TYR A 1172 17.33 -39.94 -41.19
C TYR A 1172 16.49 -40.49 -42.33
N ASP A 1173 16.00 -41.72 -42.19
CA ASP A 1173 15.14 -42.39 -43.16
C ASP A 1173 13.68 -42.36 -42.65
N PRO A 1174 12.77 -41.60 -43.30
CA PRO A 1174 11.35 -41.63 -42.96
C PRO A 1174 10.71 -42.95 -43.42
N TYR A 1175 9.63 -43.37 -42.75
CA TYR A 1175 8.86 -44.60 -43.03
C TYR A 1175 9.48 -45.93 -42.55
N ALA A 1176 9.56 -46.14 -41.23
CA ALA A 1176 9.63 -47.47 -40.62
C ALA A 1176 8.42 -47.70 -39.70
N TYR A 1177 7.69 -48.81 -39.88
CA TYR A 1177 6.40 -49.07 -39.23
C TYR A 1177 6.32 -50.47 -38.62
N GLY A 1178 5.96 -50.57 -37.33
CA GLY A 1178 5.59 -51.82 -36.65
C GLY A 1178 6.73 -52.67 -36.08
N GLY A 1179 6.45 -53.35 -34.96
CA GLY A 1179 7.38 -54.28 -34.29
C GLY A 1179 7.09 -54.43 -32.79
N THR A 1180 6.39 -55.50 -32.40
CA THR A 1180 6.05 -55.80 -30.99
C THR A 1180 7.04 -56.77 -30.33
N THR A 1181 6.86 -57.00 -29.01
CA THR A 1181 7.40 -58.11 -28.16
C THR A 1181 8.91 -58.16 -27.85
N SER A 1182 9.41 -58.71 -26.71
CA SER A 1182 8.89 -58.93 -25.33
C SER A 1182 9.93 -59.67 -24.44
N TYR A 1183 9.91 -59.48 -23.10
CA TYR A 1183 10.72 -60.18 -22.04
C TYR A 1183 12.26 -59.92 -22.10
N ASP A 1184 13.10 -59.81 -21.03
CA ASP A 1184 13.16 -60.35 -19.64
C ASP A 1184 13.74 -61.80 -19.57
N GLN A 1185 14.62 -62.27 -18.66
CA GLN A 1185 15.05 -61.93 -17.26
C GLN A 1185 16.59 -62.25 -17.10
N THR A 1186 17.41 -62.23 -16.02
CA THR A 1186 17.35 -62.21 -14.51
C THR A 1186 18.75 -61.84 -13.93
N TYR A 1187 18.89 -61.37 -12.66
CA TYR A 1187 19.95 -61.68 -11.64
C TYR A 1187 20.03 -60.59 -10.52
N GLY A 1188 20.13 -60.86 -9.21
CA GLY A 1188 19.87 -62.09 -8.43
C GLY A 1188 20.44 -62.11 -6.98
N GLY A 1189 19.61 -62.42 -5.97
CA GLY A 1189 20.01 -62.77 -4.57
C GLY A 1189 20.35 -61.60 -3.61
N GLN A 1190 20.28 -61.72 -2.26
CA GLN A 1190 19.82 -62.79 -1.34
C GLN A 1190 19.28 -62.15 -0.03
N GLY A 1191 18.40 -62.83 0.73
CA GLY A 1191 18.04 -62.43 2.11
C GLY A 1191 16.74 -63.05 2.66
N TYR A 1192 16.86 -64.12 3.46
CA TYR A 1192 15.77 -64.79 4.21
C TYR A 1192 15.56 -64.11 5.60
N ASP A 1193 14.52 -64.37 6.42
CA ASP A 1193 13.61 -65.53 6.52
C ASP A 1193 12.24 -65.16 7.15
N ALA A 1194 11.25 -66.08 7.20
CA ALA A 1194 9.89 -65.80 7.71
C ALA A 1194 9.12 -66.99 8.35
N ALA A 1195 8.28 -66.71 9.37
CA ALA A 1195 7.16 -67.55 9.88
C ALA A 1195 6.34 -66.79 10.97
N GLY A 1196 5.05 -67.05 11.24
CA GLY A 1196 4.08 -67.90 10.52
C GLY A 1196 2.72 -68.08 11.24
N GLN A 1197 1.63 -68.08 10.45
CA GLN A 1197 0.30 -68.73 10.61
C GLN A 1197 -0.53 -68.59 11.92
N GLY A 1198 -1.80 -68.17 11.78
CA GLY A 1198 -2.72 -67.84 12.89
C GLY A 1198 -3.68 -68.95 13.35
N TYR A 1199 -4.71 -68.57 14.11
CA TYR A 1199 -5.95 -69.33 14.45
C TYR A 1199 -6.97 -68.38 15.16
N ASP A 1200 -8.24 -68.80 15.22
CA ASP A 1200 -9.40 -68.21 15.95
C ASP A 1200 -9.94 -69.30 16.94
N PRO A 1201 -10.90 -69.12 17.91
CA PRO A 1201 -11.75 -67.95 18.22
C PRO A 1201 -12.06 -67.64 19.74
N ALA A 1202 -12.78 -66.51 19.94
CA ALA A 1202 -13.85 -66.19 20.93
C ALA A 1202 -13.85 -66.64 22.44
N TYR A 1203 -14.05 -65.66 23.36
CA TYR A 1203 -15.07 -65.71 24.46
C TYR A 1203 -15.41 -64.31 25.06
N ASP A 1204 -16.48 -64.24 25.87
CA ASP A 1204 -17.14 -63.04 26.49
C ASP A 1204 -17.17 -63.21 28.06
N PRO A 1205 -17.94 -62.53 28.95
CA PRO A 1205 -18.54 -61.17 28.99
C PRO A 1205 -18.23 -60.34 30.28
N ALA A 1206 -18.51 -59.01 30.27
CA ALA A 1206 -18.91 -58.23 31.47
C ALA A 1206 -19.54 -56.84 31.17
N GLN A 1207 -20.52 -56.42 31.98
CA GLN A 1207 -21.25 -55.12 32.01
C GLN A 1207 -21.60 -54.81 33.50
N PRO A 1208 -22.29 -53.70 33.93
CA PRO A 1208 -22.73 -52.42 33.30
C PRO A 1208 -22.27 -51.19 34.18
N PRO A 1209 -22.96 -50.01 34.37
CA PRO A 1209 -24.11 -49.36 33.69
C PRO A 1209 -24.01 -47.83 33.35
N MET A 1210 -25.08 -47.34 32.69
CA MET A 1210 -25.66 -45.97 32.47
C MET A 1210 -25.58 -44.96 33.66
N PRO A 1211 -25.90 -43.63 33.52
CA PRO A 1211 -26.87 -42.96 32.59
C PRO A 1211 -26.46 -41.54 32.06
N ALA A 1212 -27.36 -40.61 31.63
CA ALA A 1212 -28.26 -40.59 30.45
C ALA A 1212 -28.97 -39.20 30.29
N GLN A 1213 -29.63 -38.95 29.12
CA GLN A 1213 -30.63 -37.87 28.82
C GLN A 1213 -30.15 -36.39 28.69
N PRO A 1214 -30.94 -35.47 28.05
CA PRO A 1214 -32.07 -35.64 27.10
C PRO A 1214 -31.94 -34.86 25.76
N PRO A 1215 -32.77 -35.16 24.74
CA PRO A 1215 -32.96 -34.32 23.54
C PRO A 1215 -34.20 -33.39 23.65
N HIS A 1216 -34.25 -32.32 22.86
CA HIS A 1216 -35.45 -31.51 22.64
C HIS A 1216 -35.65 -31.13 21.17
N GLY A 1217 -36.89 -31.25 20.71
CA GLY A 1217 -37.45 -30.55 19.57
C GLY A 1217 -38.84 -30.01 19.94
N THR A 1218 -39.34 -29.02 19.21
CA THR A 1218 -40.71 -28.49 19.36
C THR A 1218 -41.22 -28.01 18.00
N ASP A 1219 -42.30 -28.62 17.51
CA ASP A 1219 -43.00 -28.18 16.31
C ASP A 1219 -43.84 -26.92 16.55
N SER A 1220 -44.04 -26.13 15.49
CA SER A 1220 -45.30 -25.40 15.28
C SER A 1220 -45.47 -25.09 13.79
N GLU A 1221 -46.54 -25.60 13.19
CA GLU A 1221 -46.83 -25.41 11.77
C GLU A 1221 -47.33 -23.99 11.45
N ARG A 1222 -47.17 -23.57 10.20
CA ARG A 1222 -48.10 -22.65 9.54
C ARG A 1222 -48.45 -23.13 8.11
N PRO A 1223 -49.67 -22.85 7.60
CA PRO A 1223 -50.26 -23.70 6.58
C PRO A 1223 -50.77 -22.91 5.35
N ASP A 1224 -49.88 -22.49 4.46
CA ASP A 1224 -50.25 -21.88 3.15
C ASP A 1224 -49.39 -22.33 1.94
N GLY A 1225 -48.51 -23.32 2.12
CA GLY A 1225 -48.22 -24.30 1.06
C GLY A 1225 -47.33 -23.87 -0.12
N SER A 1226 -46.43 -22.89 0.04
CA SER A 1226 -45.36 -22.61 -0.93
C SER A 1226 -43.98 -23.03 -0.40
N GLN A 1227 -43.28 -23.90 -1.14
CA GLN A 1227 -41.87 -24.23 -0.89
C GLN A 1227 -41.00 -23.89 -2.11
N GLN A 1228 -39.74 -23.56 -1.84
CA GLN A 1228 -38.61 -23.61 -2.77
C GLN A 1228 -37.77 -24.84 -2.42
#